data_AF-A0A9D5FNC8-F1
#
_entry.id   AF-A0A9D5FNC8-F1
#
_cell.length_a   1.000
_cell.length_b   1.000
_cell.length_c   1.000
_cell.angle_alpha   90.00
_cell.angle_beta   90.00
_cell.angle_gamma   90.00
#
_symmetry.space_group_name_H-M   'P 1'
#
loop_
_entity.id
_entity.type
_entity.pdbx_description
1 polymer ?
#
loop_
_entity_poly.entity_id
_entity_poly.type
_entity_poly.pdbx_seq_one_letter_code
_entity_poly.pdbx_strand_id
1 'polypeptide(L)'
;MQEKKDAWRDATLIWVWNDAPGDVDMDRQLLAMKSQGFGQAVIKIAPGLDLSLRSDLLTERLSVACRLASKHGFGIWVYDDVATASRGDLSGMLSKHPEYRMRSVRCYMKSVPADEETRSLNLAVEKGDVLLAALTVDVDCWNLQKVVSRWVIENIAGNGAGNWSCLGGPVALPPGNCEILICVLTEAHGYSHSDGGRCLDVLNPGAVDAWIKFSYDSVAESIGEFLGTTFRGLLTIAPPMAGHHHAVTGWDREVVLPWTHKLPDAFHRANGFNLVNSLTALVSDGNHADAARIRRAYRSEVARMYRESYPGRLRAWCEGRGILLAGGISAPEDVASWVGNHGDYLKCAEMFHVPVVVSGNPGRASAMLAPAVLAARVAAGIGGAERGDVLALGCGRPAGFETRLADVKTVAGLNASLGISSTAVDGFATSGSGNRRKVAVEIHAGLEPAAGLMSFCTAYSRRVSSVLRASIHDAPCAVIYPASDWLASSSSKERAEDLLAVVRQLIERQLDFDVVHEERLASGEVRNKRLLIDGREYRAVILPPAVFCNEARERVEAFRKAGCRVCGPGLSSLAIDLKGVPRSMIVEVDGNESTHVVVQERRADGGRIFLINYTGDQECIGLVVFAGAKAVAAFDFESGMWRPVAVEEFRGGVRARIGLIPGHLVVLSPDRKPESEVELTLDPRMDELISLDGKWRIRTDNPNILYPREWFILRNDEWLPVDGDRLLSDFDSTSGFQVRAEFAVNSVPADLDLAYEPEYVSGIKINGRDLKAVDKPAGIAGGSHLARSMAGLVVAGENLLEFTLTVPVEEREITGDLNPMLPPVVIAGRFGVRDNALVEMPAELEPGSWVRQGFPRFCGSIMYSREFKLDRRQLSKAKGRKLFLRADVHGGVMKVRLNGRPAGLRAWAPYSVEITDLLQPGDNLLEIEVTNTLSNLLSRSLPSGLESASIAVETDY
;
A
#
# COMPACT_ATOMS: atom_id res chain seq x y z
N MET A 1 9.75 -22.02 20.27
CA MET A 1 9.57 -21.23 19.03
C MET A 1 8.29 -21.61 18.27
N GLN A 2 7.92 -22.88 18.11
CA GLN A 2 6.70 -23.30 17.40
C GLN A 2 5.39 -22.71 17.99
N GLU A 3 5.22 -22.69 19.32
CA GLU A 3 4.06 -22.04 19.99
C GLU A 3 4.02 -20.51 19.84
N LYS A 4 5.19 -19.84 19.70
CA LYS A 4 5.25 -18.40 19.40
C LYS A 4 4.82 -18.08 17.96
N LYS A 5 4.75 -19.08 17.06
CA LYS A 5 4.37 -18.95 15.63
C LYS A 5 2.85 -18.94 15.40
N ASP A 6 2.05 -19.48 16.32
CA ASP A 6 0.58 -19.46 16.18
C ASP A 6 -0.04 -18.07 16.39
N ALA A 7 0.69 -17.16 17.04
CA ALA A 7 0.26 -15.79 17.31
C ALA A 7 0.25 -14.85 16.08
N TRP A 8 0.72 -15.32 14.94
CA TRP A 8 0.86 -14.52 13.71
C TRP A 8 -0.35 -14.64 12.79
N ARG A 9 -1.34 -15.46 13.18
CA ARG A 9 -2.55 -15.79 12.42
C ARG A 9 -3.63 -14.71 12.44
N ASP A 10 -3.46 -13.70 13.27
CA ASP A 10 -4.47 -12.65 13.44
C ASP A 10 -4.34 -11.54 12.40
N ALA A 11 -5.48 -10.94 12.05
CA ALA A 11 -5.50 -9.78 11.18
C ALA A 11 -4.69 -8.63 11.80
N THR A 12 -3.93 -7.94 10.95
CA THR A 12 -3.04 -6.85 11.34
C THR A 12 -3.63 -5.50 10.96
N LEU A 13 -3.46 -4.52 11.82
CA LEU A 13 -3.85 -3.12 11.60
C LEU A 13 -2.63 -2.21 11.77
N ILE A 14 -2.54 -1.11 11.02
CA ILE A 14 -1.62 -0.03 11.36
C ILE A 14 -2.26 0.83 12.45
N TRP A 15 -1.61 1.00 13.60
CA TRP A 15 -2.07 1.89 14.67
C TRP A 15 -1.23 3.17 14.63
N VAL A 16 -1.81 4.24 14.10
CA VAL A 16 -1.14 5.52 13.88
C VAL A 16 -1.22 6.35 15.15
N TRP A 17 -0.08 6.63 15.76
CA TRP A 17 0.04 7.55 16.89
C TRP A 17 0.27 8.96 16.34
N ASN A 18 -0.83 9.71 16.16
CA ASN A 18 -0.85 11.12 15.75
C ASN A 18 -1.08 12.08 16.92
N ASP A 19 -1.09 11.54 18.13
CA ASP A 19 -1.10 12.19 19.42
C ASP A 19 -0.57 11.18 20.46
N ALA A 20 -0.11 11.63 21.63
CA ALA A 20 0.33 10.75 22.72
C ALA A 20 -0.91 10.20 23.47
N PRO A 21 -1.32 8.93 23.24
CA PRO A 21 -2.59 8.47 23.78
C PRO A 21 -2.53 8.28 25.30
N GLY A 22 -3.60 8.67 25.99
CA GLY A 22 -3.80 8.36 27.41
C GLY A 22 -4.09 6.86 27.62
N ASP A 23 -3.87 6.37 28.84
CA ASP A 23 -4.06 4.94 29.19
C ASP A 23 -5.49 4.45 28.90
N VAL A 24 -6.50 5.25 29.25
CA VAL A 24 -7.92 4.92 29.04
C VAL A 24 -8.24 4.85 27.54
N ASP A 25 -7.68 5.77 26.76
CA ASP A 25 -7.87 5.79 25.31
C ASP A 25 -7.19 4.60 24.65
N MET A 26 -5.95 4.27 25.02
CA MET A 26 -5.28 3.07 24.51
C MET A 26 -6.08 1.80 24.82
N ASP A 27 -6.58 1.62 26.05
CA ASP A 27 -7.35 0.44 26.43
C ASP A 27 -8.64 0.33 25.60
N ARG A 28 -9.36 1.46 25.44
CA ARG A 28 -10.56 1.56 24.61
C ARG A 28 -10.27 1.24 23.14
N GLN A 29 -9.18 1.76 22.58
CA GLN A 29 -8.79 1.55 21.19
C GLN A 29 -8.40 0.09 20.94
N LEU A 30 -7.61 -0.53 21.82
CA LEU A 30 -7.26 -1.94 21.73
C LEU A 30 -8.51 -2.84 21.79
N LEU A 31 -9.47 -2.53 22.68
CA LEU A 31 -10.74 -3.23 22.75
C LEU A 31 -11.58 -3.05 21.47
N ALA A 32 -11.61 -1.84 20.90
CA ALA A 32 -12.29 -1.57 19.64
C ALA A 32 -11.68 -2.37 18.48
N MET A 33 -10.35 -2.34 18.32
CA MET A 33 -9.63 -3.13 17.32
C MET A 33 -9.91 -4.63 17.48
N LYS A 34 -9.88 -5.13 18.72
CA LYS A 34 -10.18 -6.54 19.03
C LYS A 34 -11.63 -6.90 18.68
N SER A 35 -12.58 -6.03 18.98
CA SER A 35 -14.00 -6.24 18.62
C SER A 35 -14.23 -6.29 17.11
N GLN A 36 -13.37 -5.62 16.34
CA GLN A 36 -13.34 -5.66 14.87
C GLN A 36 -12.56 -6.85 14.30
N GLY A 37 -12.04 -7.75 15.14
CA GLY A 37 -11.38 -9.00 14.75
C GLY A 37 -9.88 -8.90 14.46
N PHE A 38 -9.25 -7.75 14.74
CA PHE A 38 -7.79 -7.64 14.77
C PHE A 38 -7.23 -8.34 16.01
N GLY A 39 -6.07 -8.96 15.87
CA GLY A 39 -5.34 -9.53 17.02
C GLY A 39 -3.93 -8.97 17.16
N GLN A 40 -3.52 -8.09 16.25
CA GLN A 40 -2.24 -7.40 16.34
C GLN A 40 -2.28 -6.04 15.63
N ALA A 41 -1.41 -5.14 16.06
CA ALA A 41 -1.22 -3.84 15.43
C ALA A 41 0.25 -3.48 15.25
N VAL A 42 0.52 -2.71 14.19
CA VAL A 42 1.81 -2.08 13.93
C VAL A 42 1.70 -0.61 14.32
N ILE A 43 2.37 -0.23 15.40
CA ILE A 43 2.45 1.16 15.86
C ILE A 43 3.30 1.95 14.87
N LYS A 44 2.70 2.94 14.23
CA LYS A 44 3.35 3.90 13.34
C LYS A 44 3.23 5.28 13.98
N ILE A 45 4.35 5.95 14.18
CA ILE A 45 4.36 7.28 14.78
C ILE A 45 4.21 8.31 13.66
N ALA A 46 3.27 9.25 13.84
CA ALA A 46 3.07 10.35 12.91
C ALA A 46 4.30 11.27 12.85
N PRO A 47 4.66 11.81 11.68
CA PRO A 47 5.63 12.90 11.58
C PRO A 47 5.20 14.11 12.43
N GLY A 48 6.18 14.85 12.99
CA GLY A 48 5.94 16.08 13.76
C GLY A 48 5.53 15.87 15.23
N LEU A 49 5.25 14.64 15.64
CA LEU A 49 5.03 14.31 17.06
C LEU A 49 6.39 14.09 17.74
N ASP A 50 6.71 14.83 18.81
CA ASP A 50 7.96 14.65 19.60
C ASP A 50 7.92 13.38 20.47
N LEU A 51 7.69 12.24 19.82
CA LEU A 51 7.79 10.89 20.35
C LEU A 51 8.92 10.16 19.61
N SER A 52 10.15 10.65 19.76
CA SER A 52 11.32 9.88 19.34
C SER A 52 11.43 8.59 20.17
N LEU A 53 12.03 7.51 19.63
CA LEU A 53 12.23 6.23 20.35
C LEU A 53 13.05 6.39 21.65
N ARG A 54 13.70 7.54 21.82
CA ARG A 54 14.44 7.93 23.01
C ARG A 54 13.63 8.70 24.05
N SER A 55 12.50 9.29 23.66
CA SER A 55 11.70 10.08 24.60
C SER A 55 11.23 9.17 25.73
N ASP A 56 11.42 9.64 26.97
CA ASP A 56 10.90 8.96 28.16
C ASP A 56 9.39 8.71 27.98
N LEU A 57 8.70 9.68 27.37
CA LEU A 57 7.30 9.59 27.01
C LEU A 57 7.02 8.41 26.06
N LEU A 58 7.70 8.28 24.91
CA LEU A 58 7.43 7.14 24.01
C LEU A 58 7.75 5.79 24.66
N THR A 59 8.86 5.72 25.40
CA THR A 59 9.25 4.50 26.13
C THR A 59 8.16 4.10 27.13
N GLU A 60 7.65 5.08 27.89
CA GLU A 60 6.53 4.90 28.80
C GLU A 60 5.25 4.48 28.06
N ARG A 61 4.86 5.20 27.00
CA ARG A 61 3.65 4.91 26.22
C ARG A 61 3.69 3.52 25.58
N LEU A 62 4.85 3.09 25.05
CA LEU A 62 5.05 1.73 24.50
C LEU A 62 4.94 0.66 25.58
N SER A 63 5.50 0.91 26.78
CA SER A 63 5.36 0.00 27.91
C SER A 63 3.89 -0.15 28.34
N VAL A 64 3.15 0.96 28.43
CA VAL A 64 1.70 0.96 28.69
C VAL A 64 0.95 0.19 27.61
N ALA A 65 1.24 0.46 26.33
CA ALA A 65 0.62 -0.24 25.21
C ALA A 65 0.86 -1.75 25.26
N CYS A 66 2.10 -2.20 25.55
CA CYS A 66 2.43 -3.61 25.68
C CYS A 66 1.70 -4.25 26.88
N ARG A 67 1.62 -3.57 28.01
CA ARG A 67 0.89 -4.08 29.19
C ARG A 67 -0.61 -4.24 28.92
N LEU A 68 -1.25 -3.23 28.31
CA LEU A 68 -2.67 -3.29 27.95
C LEU A 68 -2.93 -4.34 26.86
N ALA A 69 -2.08 -4.39 25.83
CA ALA A 69 -2.19 -5.40 24.78
C ALA A 69 -2.02 -6.82 25.35
N SER A 70 -1.09 -7.02 26.30
CA SER A 70 -0.91 -8.30 27.00
C SER A 70 -2.17 -8.73 27.75
N LYS A 71 -2.79 -7.82 28.52
CA LYS A 71 -4.07 -8.05 29.23
C LYS A 71 -5.17 -8.55 28.28
N HIS A 72 -5.15 -8.09 27.02
CA HIS A 72 -6.14 -8.46 26.01
C HIS A 72 -5.68 -9.58 25.06
N GLY A 73 -4.49 -10.15 25.23
CA GLY A 73 -3.95 -11.16 24.31
C GLY A 73 -3.74 -10.63 22.89
N PHE A 74 -3.28 -9.39 22.75
CA PHE A 74 -3.12 -8.67 21.49
C PHE A 74 -1.63 -8.44 21.17
N GLY A 75 -1.21 -8.59 19.92
CA GLY A 75 0.18 -8.42 19.49
C GLY A 75 0.54 -6.98 19.11
N ILE A 76 1.75 -6.55 19.44
CA ILE A 76 2.28 -5.22 19.11
C ILE A 76 3.56 -5.34 18.29
N TRP A 77 3.64 -4.48 17.29
CA TRP A 77 4.83 -4.20 16.50
C TRP A 77 5.12 -2.71 16.50
N VAL A 78 6.36 -2.34 16.20
CA VAL A 78 6.72 -0.94 15.95
C VAL A 78 7.24 -0.83 14.53
N TYR A 79 6.65 0.09 13.75
CA TYR A 79 7.17 0.49 12.46
C TYR A 79 8.25 1.55 12.64
N ASP A 80 9.45 1.20 12.21
CA ASP A 80 10.61 2.07 12.21
C ASP A 80 10.97 2.51 10.78
N ASP A 81 10.63 3.76 10.49
CA ASP A 81 10.85 4.40 9.19
C ASP A 81 12.18 5.18 9.19
N VAL A 82 13.29 4.44 9.19
CA VAL A 82 14.66 5.00 9.16
C VAL A 82 14.91 5.88 7.92
N ALA A 83 14.12 5.72 6.87
CA ALA A 83 14.24 6.47 5.61
C ALA A 83 13.64 7.88 5.67
N THR A 84 12.67 8.12 6.55
CA THR A 84 12.12 9.45 6.78
C THR A 84 12.98 10.17 7.82
N ALA A 85 13.78 11.12 7.36
CA ALA A 85 14.62 11.98 8.19
C ALA A 85 13.84 12.96 9.09
N SER A 86 12.55 12.69 9.37
CA SER A 86 11.68 13.41 10.31
C SER A 86 11.96 13.07 11.77
N ARG A 87 12.97 12.24 12.05
CA ARG A 87 13.43 11.91 13.40
C ARG A 87 14.56 12.83 13.83
N GLY A 88 14.21 13.89 14.57
CA GLY A 88 15.16 14.88 15.09
C GLY A 88 16.29 14.27 15.96
N ASP A 89 16.05 13.10 16.57
CA ASP A 89 17.03 12.34 17.36
C ASP A 89 18.11 11.67 16.50
N LEU A 90 17.75 11.07 15.36
CA LEU A 90 18.70 10.56 14.37
C LEU A 90 19.58 11.68 13.83
N SER A 91 18.97 12.82 13.45
CA SER A 91 19.71 14.00 13.00
C SER A 91 20.66 14.52 14.10
N GLY A 92 20.24 14.49 15.37
CA GLY A 92 21.07 14.82 16.52
C GLY A 92 22.26 13.86 16.72
N MET A 93 22.06 12.56 16.59
CA MET A 93 23.14 11.56 16.63
C MET A 93 24.14 11.79 15.50
N LEU A 94 23.64 11.92 14.27
CA LEU A 94 24.45 12.14 13.08
C LEU A 94 25.17 13.50 13.08
N SER A 95 24.63 14.51 13.78
CA SER A 95 25.32 15.77 14.03
C SER A 95 26.63 15.55 14.78
N LYS A 96 26.62 14.67 15.79
CA LYS A 96 27.76 14.36 16.66
C LYS A 96 28.72 13.33 16.06
N HIS A 97 28.26 12.55 15.10
CA HIS A 97 29.02 11.50 14.43
C HIS A 97 29.01 11.66 12.90
N PRO A 98 29.80 12.61 12.34
CA PRO A 98 29.90 12.80 10.89
C PRO A 98 30.34 11.55 10.12
N GLU A 99 31.08 10.65 10.76
CA GLU A 99 31.53 9.36 10.22
C GLU A 99 30.40 8.33 10.04
N TYR A 100 29.22 8.58 10.61
CA TYR A 100 28.02 7.74 10.47
C TYR A 100 27.02 8.30 9.46
N ARG A 101 27.35 9.42 8.81
CA ARG A 101 26.49 10.02 7.77
C ARG A 101 26.69 9.29 6.46
N MET A 102 25.57 8.95 5.82
CA MET A 102 25.56 8.38 4.49
C MET A 102 26.26 9.32 3.51
N ARG A 103 27.11 8.74 2.67
CA ARG A 103 27.79 9.44 1.59
C ARG A 103 27.53 8.73 0.27
N SER A 104 27.71 9.48 -0.80
CA SER A 104 27.67 8.95 -2.15
C SER A 104 28.65 9.69 -3.02
N VAL A 105 29.09 9.04 -4.09
CA VAL A 105 29.85 9.70 -5.14
C VAL A 105 28.87 10.11 -6.23
N ARG A 106 28.77 11.43 -6.48
CA ARG A 106 28.04 11.99 -7.62
C ARG A 106 29.01 12.16 -8.78
N CYS A 107 28.68 11.51 -9.88
CA CYS A 107 29.45 11.50 -11.11
C CYS A 107 28.70 12.32 -12.17
N TYR A 108 29.22 13.49 -12.50
CA TYR A 108 28.66 14.36 -13.52
C TYR A 108 29.42 14.22 -14.83
N MET A 109 28.68 14.15 -15.93
CA MET A 109 29.23 13.98 -17.27
C MET A 109 28.76 15.11 -18.18
N LYS A 110 29.67 15.62 -19.01
CA LYS A 110 29.38 16.64 -20.01
C LYS A 110 30.17 16.41 -21.28
N SER A 111 29.48 16.33 -22.41
CA SER A 111 30.05 16.33 -23.74
C SER A 111 30.48 17.74 -24.12
N VAL A 112 31.73 17.88 -24.54
CA VAL A 112 32.27 19.14 -25.04
C VAL A 112 32.67 18.95 -26.52
N PRO A 113 32.00 19.66 -27.45
CA PRO A 113 32.34 19.58 -28.86
C PRO A 113 33.70 20.23 -29.14
N ALA A 114 34.35 19.79 -30.22
CA ALA A 114 35.59 20.34 -30.73
C ALA A 114 35.36 21.75 -31.33
N ASP A 115 35.18 22.78 -30.51
CA ASP A 115 35.24 24.17 -30.94
C ASP A 115 36.57 24.83 -30.51
N GLU A 116 37.06 25.80 -31.29
CA GLU A 116 38.33 26.48 -30.97
C GLU A 116 38.22 27.47 -29.79
N GLU A 117 36.98 27.82 -29.41
CA GLU A 117 36.66 28.83 -28.39
C GLU A 117 36.52 28.25 -26.96
N THR A 118 36.05 27.01 -26.78
CA THR A 118 35.88 26.38 -25.46
C THR A 118 37.16 25.65 -25.05
N ARG A 119 38.24 26.40 -24.82
CA ARG A 119 39.54 25.83 -24.39
C ARG A 119 39.63 25.48 -22.92
N SER A 120 38.65 25.91 -22.12
CA SER A 120 38.63 25.63 -20.71
C SER A 120 37.25 25.69 -20.06
N LEU A 121 37.02 24.90 -19.02
CA LEU A 121 35.75 24.85 -18.31
C LEU A 121 35.91 25.24 -16.83
N ASN A 122 35.00 26.10 -16.34
CA ASN A 122 34.91 26.44 -14.92
C ASN A 122 34.05 25.40 -14.21
N LEU A 123 34.65 24.71 -13.25
CA LEU A 123 34.00 23.66 -12.49
C LEU A 123 33.56 24.19 -11.14
N ALA A 124 32.24 24.22 -10.96
CA ALA A 124 31.58 24.56 -9.72
C ALA A 124 31.28 23.27 -8.95
N VAL A 125 31.76 23.19 -7.71
CA VAL A 125 31.39 22.13 -6.74
C VAL A 125 30.70 22.77 -5.55
N GLU A 126 29.71 22.09 -4.96
CA GLU A 126 29.02 22.57 -3.78
C GLU A 126 29.96 22.66 -2.57
N LYS A 127 29.73 23.65 -1.71
CA LYS A 127 30.51 23.81 -0.48
C LYS A 127 30.29 22.64 0.46
N GLY A 128 31.36 21.88 0.74
CA GLY A 128 31.35 20.73 1.65
C GLY A 128 31.61 19.40 0.95
N ASP A 129 31.48 19.37 -0.39
CA ASP A 129 31.82 18.21 -1.19
C ASP A 129 33.34 18.03 -1.31
N VAL A 130 33.77 16.78 -1.49
CA VAL A 130 35.16 16.42 -1.73
C VAL A 130 35.32 15.93 -3.17
N LEU A 131 36.12 16.64 -3.98
CA LEU A 131 36.45 16.19 -5.33
C LEU A 131 37.31 14.92 -5.26
N LEU A 132 36.79 13.81 -5.82
CA LEU A 132 37.51 12.55 -5.90
C LEU A 132 38.30 12.42 -7.21
N ALA A 133 37.70 12.85 -8.32
CA ALA A 133 38.31 12.79 -9.64
C ALA A 133 37.69 13.81 -10.59
N ALA A 134 38.51 14.40 -11.46
CA ALA A 134 38.08 15.14 -12.65
C ALA A 134 38.88 14.60 -13.83
N LEU A 135 38.19 14.09 -14.85
CA LEU A 135 38.77 13.33 -15.95
C LEU A 135 38.24 13.86 -17.28
N THR A 136 39.09 13.93 -18.29
CA THR A 136 38.68 14.12 -19.69
C THR A 136 38.81 12.79 -20.41
N VAL A 137 37.75 12.35 -21.07
CA VAL A 137 37.67 11.08 -21.78
C VAL A 137 37.49 11.36 -23.26
N ASP A 138 38.23 10.63 -24.09
CA ASP A 138 38.06 10.66 -25.54
C ASP A 138 36.76 9.91 -25.90
N VAL A 139 35.88 10.59 -26.65
CA VAL A 139 34.53 10.10 -26.96
C VAL A 139 34.56 8.86 -27.87
N ASP A 140 35.58 8.71 -28.70
CA ASP A 140 35.65 7.67 -29.73
C ASP A 140 36.17 6.33 -29.20
N CYS A 141 36.99 6.36 -28.14
CA CYS A 141 37.60 5.14 -27.61
C CYS A 141 37.36 4.87 -26.12
N TRP A 142 36.83 5.84 -25.35
CA TRP A 142 36.65 5.75 -23.88
C TRP A 142 37.87 5.22 -23.11
N ASN A 143 39.04 5.22 -23.76
CA ASN A 143 40.31 4.95 -23.12
C ASN A 143 40.73 6.22 -22.39
N LEU A 144 41.24 6.05 -21.17
CA LEU A 144 41.94 7.09 -20.44
C LEU A 144 43.14 7.55 -21.29
N GLN A 145 42.95 8.55 -22.15
CA GLN A 145 44.04 9.06 -22.98
C GLN A 145 45.04 9.86 -22.14
N LYS A 146 44.56 10.51 -21.07
CA LYS A 146 45.38 11.31 -20.17
C LYS A 146 44.64 11.54 -18.85
N VAL A 147 45.28 11.21 -17.72
CA VAL A 147 44.92 11.81 -16.43
C VAL A 147 45.37 13.27 -16.51
N VAL A 148 44.45 14.21 -16.73
CA VAL A 148 44.81 15.64 -16.85
C VAL A 148 45.33 16.18 -15.51
N SER A 149 44.82 15.70 -14.37
CA SER A 149 45.41 15.85 -13.03
C SER A 149 44.58 15.11 -11.97
N ARG A 150 45.23 14.52 -10.95
CA ARG A 150 44.58 13.92 -9.78
C ARG A 150 44.55 14.96 -8.66
N TRP A 151 43.56 15.84 -8.67
CA TRP A 151 43.33 16.73 -7.54
C TRP A 151 42.61 15.96 -6.43
N VAL A 152 43.37 15.39 -5.50
CA VAL A 152 42.85 15.20 -4.14
C VAL A 152 42.93 16.58 -3.49
N ILE A 153 41.96 17.45 -3.74
CA ILE A 153 41.86 18.70 -2.97
C ILE A 153 41.13 18.32 -1.69
N GLU A 154 41.89 18.13 -0.62
CA GLU A 154 41.36 18.20 0.73
C GLU A 154 40.98 19.66 1.00
N ASN A 155 39.68 19.91 1.19
CA ASN A 155 39.05 21.18 1.56
C ASN A 155 39.07 22.31 0.51
N ILE A 156 37.91 22.58 -0.08
CA ILE A 156 37.61 23.89 -0.67
C ILE A 156 37.00 24.76 0.43
N ALA A 157 37.79 25.65 1.02
CA ALA A 157 37.30 26.70 1.89
C ALA A 157 36.76 27.86 1.04
N GLY A 158 35.45 28.15 1.12
CA GLY A 158 34.81 29.24 0.39
C GLY A 158 33.95 30.15 1.29
N ASN A 159 34.24 31.45 1.25
CA ASN A 159 33.55 32.54 1.95
C ASN A 159 32.10 32.70 1.47
N GLY A 160 31.19 32.93 2.42
CA GLY A 160 29.75 32.79 2.23
C GLY A 160 29.10 33.78 1.26
N ALA A 161 28.31 33.25 0.33
CA ALA A 161 26.93 33.60 -0.04
C ALA A 161 26.62 32.87 -1.37
N GLY A 162 25.75 31.85 -1.35
CA GLY A 162 25.42 31.03 -2.55
C GLY A 162 26.61 30.21 -3.06
N ASN A 163 27.00 29.17 -2.32
CA ASN A 163 28.39 28.69 -2.31
C ASN A 163 28.71 27.57 -3.31
N TRP A 164 28.80 27.90 -4.59
CA TRP A 164 29.58 27.10 -5.54
C TRP A 164 31.00 27.67 -5.60
N SER A 165 32.02 26.82 -5.43
CA SER A 165 33.42 27.25 -5.52
C SER A 165 34.04 26.78 -6.83
N CYS A 166 34.63 27.69 -7.61
CA CYS A 166 35.42 27.30 -8.77
C CYS A 166 36.66 26.52 -8.32
N LEU A 167 36.85 25.32 -8.83
CA LEU A 167 38.08 24.54 -8.66
C LEU A 167 39.25 25.28 -9.34
N GLY A 168 39.96 26.15 -8.63
CA GLY A 168 41.33 26.53 -8.97
C GLY A 168 41.59 27.10 -10.37
N GLY A 169 40.60 27.73 -11.02
CA GLY A 169 40.74 28.31 -12.36
C GLY A 169 40.32 27.38 -13.51
N PRO A 170 40.31 27.89 -14.76
CA PRO A 170 39.81 27.14 -15.92
C PRO A 170 40.61 25.84 -16.18
N VAL A 171 39.92 24.70 -16.33
CA VAL A 171 40.55 23.41 -16.70
C VAL A 171 40.73 23.34 -18.21
N ALA A 172 41.96 23.22 -18.71
CA ALA A 172 42.26 23.12 -20.14
C ALA A 172 41.77 21.79 -20.74
N LEU A 173 41.08 21.85 -21.88
CA LEU A 173 40.51 20.68 -22.56
C LEU A 173 41.44 20.14 -23.66
N PRO A 174 41.47 18.82 -23.91
CA PRO A 174 42.20 18.23 -25.03
C PRO A 174 41.58 18.66 -26.37
N PRO A 175 42.36 18.71 -27.46
CA PRO A 175 41.83 18.98 -28.78
C PRO A 175 40.93 17.83 -29.26
N GLY A 176 39.80 18.15 -29.88
CA GLY A 176 38.81 17.17 -30.35
C GLY A 176 37.59 17.08 -29.43
N ASN A 177 36.61 16.25 -29.81
CA ASN A 177 35.44 16.00 -28.97
C ASN A 177 35.90 15.27 -27.71
N CYS A 178 35.53 15.79 -26.54
CA CYS A 178 35.85 15.13 -25.28
C CYS A 178 34.62 15.08 -24.37
N GLU A 179 34.60 14.11 -23.47
CA GLU A 179 33.65 14.08 -22.38
C GLU A 179 34.37 14.37 -21.07
N ILE A 180 33.80 15.23 -20.24
CA ILE A 180 34.31 15.54 -18.91
C ILE A 180 33.53 14.71 -17.90
N LEU A 181 34.24 13.93 -17.08
CA LEU A 181 33.68 13.23 -15.93
C LEU A 181 34.21 13.85 -14.63
N ILE A 182 33.29 14.22 -13.75
CA ILE A 182 33.60 14.76 -12.42
C ILE A 182 32.94 13.92 -11.36
N CYS A 183 33.75 13.41 -10.44
CA CYS A 183 33.29 12.61 -9.33
C CYS A 183 33.51 13.38 -8.03
N VAL A 184 32.43 13.71 -7.34
CA VAL A 184 32.46 14.36 -6.03
C VAL A 184 31.85 13.45 -4.98
N LEU A 185 32.51 13.32 -3.84
CA LEU A 185 31.97 12.69 -2.65
C LEU A 185 31.14 13.73 -1.89
N THR A 186 29.87 13.42 -1.68
CA THR A 186 28.92 14.29 -1.00
C THR A 186 28.22 13.56 0.15
N GLU A 187 27.68 14.32 1.11
CA GLU A 187 26.76 13.77 2.12
C GLU A 187 25.36 13.62 1.49
N ALA A 188 24.70 12.49 1.69
CA ALA A 188 23.36 12.27 1.16
C ALA A 188 22.28 12.86 2.06
N HIS A 189 21.17 13.29 1.46
CA HIS A 189 20.00 13.86 2.15
C HIS A 189 18.84 12.86 2.26
N GLY A 190 17.96 13.08 3.24
CA GLY A 190 16.70 12.34 3.39
C GLY A 190 15.62 12.77 2.41
N TYR A 191 14.53 11.98 2.33
CA TYR A 191 13.38 12.28 1.46
C TYR A 191 12.58 13.54 1.88
N SER A 192 12.51 13.87 3.18
CA SER A 192 11.70 14.99 3.69
C SER A 192 12.48 16.32 3.62
N HIS A 193 11.95 17.26 2.86
CA HIS A 193 12.55 18.57 2.60
C HIS A 193 12.45 19.55 3.80
N SER A 194 11.74 19.17 4.86
CA SER A 194 11.44 20.05 6.00
C SER A 194 12.64 20.35 6.90
N ASP A 195 13.65 19.46 6.98
CA ASP A 195 14.63 19.52 8.07
C ASP A 195 16.12 19.47 7.65
N GLY A 196 16.43 19.49 6.36
CA GLY A 196 17.84 19.32 5.90
C GLY A 196 18.47 18.01 6.41
N GLY A 197 17.65 16.97 6.57
CA GLY A 197 17.93 15.78 7.36
C GLY A 197 19.09 14.93 6.82
N ARG A 198 20.01 14.58 7.72
CA ARG A 198 21.16 13.70 7.47
C ARG A 198 20.72 12.24 7.44
N CYS A 199 21.27 11.44 6.55
CA CYS A 199 20.99 10.01 6.45
C CYS A 199 22.01 9.15 7.21
N LEU A 200 21.55 8.02 7.77
CA LEU A 200 22.42 7.01 8.39
C LEU A 200 23.20 6.24 7.32
N ASP A 201 24.52 6.08 7.49
CA ASP A 201 25.34 5.24 6.60
C ASP A 201 25.02 3.74 6.79
N VAL A 202 24.09 3.24 5.99
CA VAL A 202 23.63 1.84 5.99
C VAL A 202 24.67 0.84 5.47
N LEU A 203 25.79 1.31 4.91
CA LEU A 203 26.93 0.47 4.53
C LEU A 203 27.96 0.34 5.66
N ASN A 204 27.86 1.18 6.70
CA ASN A 204 28.78 1.20 7.82
C ASN A 204 28.21 0.42 9.02
N PRO A 205 28.76 -0.75 9.37
CA PRO A 205 28.26 -1.54 10.48
C PRO A 205 28.31 -0.80 11.82
N GLY A 206 29.30 0.07 12.03
CA GLY A 206 29.43 0.85 13.27
C GLY A 206 28.37 1.94 13.39
N ALA A 207 27.93 2.50 12.26
CA ALA A 207 26.83 3.47 12.25
C ALA A 207 25.51 2.79 12.63
N VAL A 208 25.23 1.62 12.05
CA VAL A 208 24.02 0.85 12.36
C VAL A 208 24.03 0.32 13.79
N ASP A 209 25.17 -0.14 14.31
CA ASP A 209 25.29 -0.52 15.73
C ASP A 209 25.02 0.65 16.67
N ALA A 210 25.57 1.82 16.36
CA ALA A 210 25.32 3.03 17.13
C ALA A 210 23.84 3.42 17.09
N TRP A 211 23.19 3.33 15.92
CA TRP A 211 21.76 3.57 15.76
C TRP A 211 20.90 2.59 16.57
N ILE A 212 21.20 1.29 16.48
CA ILE A 212 20.49 0.23 17.21
C ILE A 212 20.55 0.51 18.72
N LYS A 213 21.77 0.77 19.22
CA LYS A 213 22.00 1.10 20.62
C LYS A 213 21.29 2.39 21.03
N PHE A 214 21.29 3.39 20.14
CA PHE A 214 20.68 4.68 20.39
C PHE A 214 19.14 4.61 20.43
N SER A 215 18.54 3.73 19.63
CA SER A 215 17.10 3.76 19.36
C SER A 215 16.30 2.64 20.00
N TYR A 216 16.86 1.43 20.13
CA TYR A 216 16.07 0.27 20.53
C TYR A 216 16.45 -0.30 21.90
N ASP A 217 17.67 -0.09 22.38
CA ASP A 217 18.12 -0.73 23.62
C ASP A 217 17.31 -0.26 24.84
N SER A 218 17.07 1.05 25.00
CA SER A 218 16.24 1.59 26.11
C SER A 218 14.79 1.11 26.04
N VAL A 219 14.22 1.07 24.84
CA VAL A 219 12.87 0.55 24.63
C VAL A 219 12.82 -0.92 25.00
N ALA A 220 13.74 -1.73 24.51
CA ALA A 220 13.82 -3.16 24.79
C ALA A 220 14.00 -3.47 26.28
N GLU A 221 14.79 -2.66 26.99
CA GLU A 221 14.92 -2.74 28.46
C GLU A 221 13.57 -2.48 29.15
N SER A 222 12.84 -1.43 28.73
CA SER A 222 11.56 -1.04 29.34
C SER A 222 10.40 -2.03 29.10
N ILE A 223 10.43 -2.79 28.01
CA ILE A 223 9.39 -3.76 27.63
C ILE A 223 9.87 -5.21 27.73
N GLY A 224 10.98 -5.47 28.42
CA GLY A 224 11.69 -6.74 28.38
C GLY A 224 10.83 -7.99 28.62
N GLU A 225 9.86 -7.91 29.55
CA GLU A 225 8.93 -9.02 29.85
C GLU A 225 7.96 -9.35 28.71
N PHE A 226 7.73 -8.40 27.80
CA PHE A 226 6.83 -8.53 26.66
C PHE A 226 7.53 -9.01 25.38
N LEU A 227 8.86 -9.08 25.35
CA LEU A 227 9.63 -9.44 24.16
C LEU A 227 9.37 -10.88 23.70
N GLY A 228 8.91 -11.01 22.46
CA GLY A 228 8.57 -12.27 21.82
C GLY A 228 7.28 -12.90 22.36
N THR A 229 6.56 -12.21 23.24
CA THR A 229 5.19 -12.52 23.67
C THR A 229 4.27 -11.44 23.10
N THR A 230 3.94 -10.38 23.84
CA THR A 230 3.09 -9.29 23.34
C THR A 230 3.80 -8.49 22.25
N PHE A 231 5.06 -8.13 22.46
CA PHE A 231 5.87 -7.41 21.48
C PHE A 231 6.49 -8.39 20.49
N ARG A 232 6.01 -8.35 19.23
CA ARG A 232 6.32 -9.32 18.18
C ARG A 232 7.60 -9.00 17.44
N GLY A 233 7.92 -7.72 17.27
CA GLY A 233 9.12 -7.31 16.55
C GLY A 233 9.09 -5.89 16.01
N LEU A 234 10.09 -5.64 15.16
CA LEU A 234 10.23 -4.41 14.41
C LEU A 234 9.76 -4.62 12.99
N LEU A 235 9.16 -3.59 12.41
CA LEU A 235 8.92 -3.47 10.98
C LEU A 235 9.80 -2.35 10.45
N THR A 236 10.50 -2.53 9.33
CA THR A 236 11.23 -1.44 8.66
C THR A 236 11.16 -1.55 7.14
N ILE A 237 11.14 -0.42 6.45
CA ILE A 237 11.42 -0.37 5.01
C ILE A 237 12.85 0.11 4.86
N ALA A 238 13.72 -0.77 4.39
CA ALA A 238 15.14 -0.52 4.33
C ALA A 238 15.45 0.58 3.31
N PRO A 239 16.18 1.64 3.70
CA PRO A 239 16.44 2.79 2.84
C PRO A 239 17.39 2.43 1.69
N PRO A 240 17.39 3.22 0.60
CA PRO A 240 18.37 3.08 -0.48
C PRO A 240 19.79 3.37 -0.01
N MET A 241 20.78 2.75 -0.66
CA MET A 241 22.20 2.83 -0.24
C MET A 241 22.89 4.17 -0.54
N ALA A 242 22.31 5.00 -1.40
CA ALA A 242 22.89 6.27 -1.86
C ALA A 242 22.13 7.53 -1.39
N GLY A 243 20.97 7.38 -0.72
CA GLY A 243 20.14 8.50 -0.27
C GLY A 243 19.60 9.38 -1.42
N HIS A 244 19.13 10.59 -1.09
CA HIS A 244 18.57 11.55 -2.06
C HIS A 244 19.55 12.69 -2.33
N HIS A 245 19.52 13.15 -3.58
CA HIS A 245 20.34 14.26 -4.08
C HIS A 245 19.47 15.22 -4.89
N HIS A 246 19.72 16.52 -4.78
CA HIS A 246 19.04 17.51 -5.61
C HIS A 246 19.64 17.48 -7.02
N ALA A 247 18.77 17.47 -8.04
CA ALA A 247 19.22 17.51 -9.43
C ALA A 247 20.02 18.79 -9.70
N VAL A 248 21.21 18.64 -10.28
CA VAL A 248 22.07 19.77 -10.66
C VAL A 248 21.91 20.04 -12.16
N THR A 249 21.52 21.26 -12.52
CA THR A 249 21.34 21.67 -13.90
C THR A 249 22.67 21.99 -14.59
N GLY A 250 22.81 21.71 -15.89
CA GLY A 250 23.98 22.10 -16.69
C GLY A 250 24.97 20.97 -17.02
N TRP A 251 24.66 19.76 -16.58
CA TRP A 251 25.32 18.49 -16.92
C TRP A 251 24.44 17.67 -17.85
N ASP A 252 25.05 16.88 -18.75
CA ASP A 252 24.31 16.04 -19.70
C ASP A 252 23.82 14.75 -19.03
N ARG A 253 24.58 14.24 -18.06
CA ARG A 253 24.22 13.05 -17.27
C ARG A 253 24.80 13.13 -15.86
N GLU A 254 24.07 12.54 -14.93
CA GLU A 254 24.48 12.32 -13.55
C GLU A 254 24.32 10.84 -13.17
N VAL A 255 25.31 10.28 -12.47
CA VAL A 255 25.25 8.94 -11.85
C VAL A 255 25.60 9.07 -10.38
N VAL A 256 24.77 8.50 -9.50
CA VAL A 256 25.04 8.45 -8.06
C VAL A 256 25.47 7.05 -7.67
N LEU A 257 26.60 6.95 -6.99
CA LEU A 257 27.22 5.70 -6.56
C LEU A 257 27.23 5.60 -5.03
N PRO A 258 26.63 4.56 -4.41
CA PRO A 258 26.71 4.34 -2.96
C PRO A 258 28.14 4.33 -2.45
N TRP A 259 28.42 4.98 -1.33
CA TRP A 259 29.78 5.08 -0.83
C TRP A 259 29.88 5.10 0.69
N THR A 260 30.89 4.43 1.22
CA THR A 260 31.33 4.58 2.62
C THR A 260 32.84 4.60 2.68
N HIS A 261 33.41 5.19 3.72
CA HIS A 261 34.86 5.36 3.88
C HIS A 261 35.65 4.03 3.86
N LYS A 262 35.00 2.91 4.22
CA LYS A 262 35.62 1.57 4.19
C LYS A 262 35.53 0.86 2.84
N LEU A 263 34.70 1.36 1.92
CA LEU A 263 34.42 0.69 0.65
C LEU A 263 35.65 0.57 -0.26
N PRO A 264 36.52 1.59 -0.44
CA PRO A 264 37.71 1.45 -1.29
C PRO A 264 38.63 0.31 -0.87
N ASP A 265 38.91 0.19 0.43
CA ASP A 265 39.79 -0.85 0.97
C ASP A 265 39.13 -2.23 0.91
N ALA A 266 37.83 -2.32 1.23
CA ALA A 266 37.07 -3.56 1.14
C ALA A 266 37.02 -4.06 -0.31
N PHE A 267 36.72 -3.17 -1.25
CA PHE A 267 36.69 -3.44 -2.68
C PHE A 267 38.05 -3.91 -3.21
N HIS A 268 39.13 -3.23 -2.82
CA HIS A 268 40.48 -3.60 -3.23
C HIS A 268 40.87 -4.99 -2.71
N ARG A 269 40.62 -5.28 -1.43
CA ARG A 269 40.89 -6.59 -0.84
C ARG A 269 40.09 -7.72 -1.50
N ALA A 270 38.83 -7.49 -1.79
CA ALA A 270 37.94 -8.51 -2.32
C ALA A 270 38.15 -8.77 -3.83
N ASN A 271 38.51 -7.74 -4.60
CA ASN A 271 38.47 -7.81 -6.07
C ASN A 271 39.78 -7.45 -6.78
N GLY A 272 40.77 -6.90 -6.07
CA GLY A 272 42.08 -6.50 -6.59
C GLY A 272 42.11 -5.18 -7.37
N PHE A 273 40.96 -4.54 -7.61
CA PHE A 273 40.87 -3.25 -8.30
C PHE A 273 41.04 -2.07 -7.33
N ASN A 274 41.55 -0.94 -7.83
CA ASN A 274 41.50 0.33 -7.10
C ASN A 274 40.20 1.06 -7.45
N LEU A 275 39.33 1.29 -6.45
CA LEU A 275 37.97 1.80 -6.69
C LEU A 275 37.97 3.20 -7.34
N VAL A 276 38.82 4.11 -6.88
CA VAL A 276 38.89 5.48 -7.42
C VAL A 276 39.35 5.47 -8.87
N ASN A 277 40.33 4.62 -9.21
CA ASN A 277 40.78 4.44 -10.60
C ASN A 277 39.72 3.77 -11.49
N SER A 278 38.70 3.17 -10.88
CA SER A 278 37.66 2.40 -11.56
C SER A 278 36.37 3.21 -11.79
N LEU A 279 36.31 4.47 -11.34
CA LEU A 279 35.09 5.30 -11.43
C LEU A 279 34.56 5.46 -12.86
N THR A 280 35.46 5.63 -13.84
CA THR A 280 35.08 5.69 -15.28
C THR A 280 34.36 4.43 -15.73
N ALA A 281 34.83 3.25 -15.33
CA ALA A 281 34.21 1.96 -15.66
C ALA A 281 32.81 1.78 -15.02
N LEU A 282 32.53 2.46 -13.91
CA LEU A 282 31.24 2.40 -13.23
C LEU A 282 30.16 3.25 -13.91
N VAL A 283 30.55 4.32 -14.60
CA VAL A 283 29.61 5.33 -15.15
C VAL A 283 29.55 5.36 -16.67
N SER A 284 30.58 4.83 -17.34
CA SER A 284 30.70 4.82 -18.80
C SER A 284 29.89 3.73 -19.48
N ASP A 285 29.33 4.07 -20.66
CA ASP A 285 28.76 3.14 -21.64
C ASP A 285 29.77 2.67 -22.71
N GLY A 286 31.02 3.15 -22.64
CA GLY A 286 32.08 2.86 -23.62
C GLY A 286 32.82 1.53 -23.41
N ASN A 287 33.68 1.19 -24.37
CA ASN A 287 34.48 -0.05 -24.41
C ASN A 287 35.67 -0.03 -23.42
N HIS A 288 35.39 -0.06 -22.13
CA HIS A 288 36.40 -0.37 -21.12
C HIS A 288 36.50 -1.90 -20.97
N ALA A 289 37.66 -2.50 -21.28
CA ALA A 289 37.82 -3.96 -21.34
C ALA A 289 37.39 -4.67 -20.04
N ASP A 290 37.61 -4.05 -18.88
CA ASP A 290 37.20 -4.58 -17.57
C ASP A 290 35.89 -4.00 -17.00
N ALA A 291 35.16 -3.15 -17.73
CA ALA A 291 34.04 -2.40 -17.15
C ALA A 291 32.95 -3.29 -16.54
N ALA A 292 32.54 -4.33 -17.27
CA ALA A 292 31.56 -5.30 -16.80
C ALA A 292 32.01 -6.00 -15.50
N ARG A 293 33.29 -6.38 -15.42
CA ARG A 293 33.89 -7.03 -14.25
C ARG A 293 33.95 -6.07 -13.06
N ILE A 294 34.35 -4.82 -13.29
CA ILE A 294 34.43 -3.78 -12.27
C ILE A 294 33.03 -3.42 -11.73
N ARG A 295 32.04 -3.21 -12.60
CA ARG A 295 30.65 -2.94 -12.19
C ARG A 295 30.07 -4.06 -11.35
N ARG A 296 30.26 -5.30 -11.79
CA ARG A 296 29.81 -6.49 -11.05
C ARG A 296 30.47 -6.56 -9.67
N ALA A 297 31.79 -6.40 -9.62
CA ALA A 297 32.56 -6.40 -8.37
C ALA A 297 32.07 -5.30 -7.40
N TYR A 298 31.89 -4.08 -7.90
CA TYR A 298 31.50 -2.93 -7.08
C TYR A 298 30.09 -3.10 -6.51
N ARG A 299 29.12 -3.43 -7.36
CA ARG A 299 27.72 -3.61 -6.95
C ARG A 299 27.53 -4.82 -6.04
N SER A 300 28.30 -5.90 -6.24
CA SER A 300 28.30 -7.06 -5.34
C SER A 300 28.84 -6.70 -3.96
N GLU A 301 29.95 -5.95 -3.90
CA GLU A 301 30.57 -5.57 -2.63
C GLU A 301 29.70 -4.57 -1.85
N VAL A 302 29.11 -3.59 -2.54
CA VAL A 302 28.14 -2.66 -1.94
C VAL A 302 26.92 -3.41 -1.39
N ALA A 303 26.35 -4.35 -2.15
CA ALA A 303 25.22 -5.17 -1.70
C ALA A 303 25.59 -6.03 -0.49
N ARG A 304 26.78 -6.63 -0.48
CA ARG A 304 27.31 -7.40 0.66
C ARG A 304 27.42 -6.53 1.91
N MET A 305 28.05 -5.37 1.80
CA MET A 305 28.23 -4.43 2.93
C MET A 305 26.89 -3.97 3.50
N TYR A 306 25.92 -3.64 2.65
CA TYR A 306 24.58 -3.28 3.08
C TYR A 306 23.87 -4.44 3.78
N ARG A 307 23.80 -5.61 3.13
CA ARG A 307 23.14 -6.82 3.65
C ARG A 307 23.62 -7.16 5.06
N GLU A 308 24.93 -7.10 5.27
CA GLU A 308 25.56 -7.38 6.56
C GLU A 308 25.36 -6.26 7.59
N SER A 309 25.41 -5.00 7.15
CA SER A 309 25.41 -3.84 8.05
C SER A 309 24.02 -3.43 8.49
N TYR A 310 23.06 -3.26 7.58
CA TYR A 310 21.73 -2.76 7.93
C TYR A 310 20.75 -3.89 8.32
N PRO A 311 20.13 -4.63 7.38
CA PRO A 311 19.14 -5.61 7.76
C PRO A 311 19.77 -6.79 8.51
N GLY A 312 21.04 -7.13 8.28
CA GLY A 312 21.75 -8.18 9.01
C GLY A 312 21.94 -7.90 10.50
N ARG A 313 22.35 -6.68 10.86
CA ARG A 313 22.50 -6.30 12.28
C ARG A 313 21.16 -6.17 12.98
N LEU A 314 20.16 -5.59 12.33
CA LEU A 314 18.79 -5.55 12.85
C LEU A 314 18.24 -6.96 13.09
N ARG A 315 18.47 -7.88 12.14
CA ARG A 315 18.05 -9.28 12.26
C ARG A 315 18.71 -9.94 13.46
N ALA A 316 20.04 -9.82 13.60
CA ALA A 316 20.78 -10.39 14.72
C ALA A 316 20.33 -9.80 16.07
N TRP A 317 20.06 -8.49 16.14
CA TRP A 317 19.53 -7.83 17.33
C TRP A 317 18.14 -8.36 17.71
N CYS A 318 17.26 -8.58 16.73
CA CYS A 318 15.93 -9.17 16.92
C CYS A 318 16.01 -10.64 17.37
N GLU A 319 16.82 -11.46 16.70
CA GLU A 319 17.02 -12.89 17.03
C GLU A 319 17.55 -13.06 18.46
N GLY A 320 18.51 -12.23 18.87
CA GLY A 320 19.05 -12.21 20.24
C GLY A 320 18.03 -11.89 21.33
N ARG A 321 16.86 -11.35 20.97
CA ARG A 321 15.75 -11.00 21.87
C ARG A 321 14.50 -11.85 21.65
N GLY A 322 14.55 -12.82 20.74
CA GLY A 322 13.41 -13.69 20.43
C GLY A 322 12.20 -12.98 19.80
N ILE A 323 12.45 -11.88 19.08
CA ILE A 323 11.47 -11.11 18.31
C ILE A 323 11.79 -11.21 16.81
N LEU A 324 10.86 -10.81 15.94
CA LEU A 324 11.06 -10.86 14.49
C LEU A 324 11.44 -9.48 13.91
N LEU A 325 12.04 -9.56 12.73
CA LEU A 325 12.27 -8.42 11.86
C LEU A 325 11.39 -8.59 10.63
N ALA A 326 10.33 -7.80 10.54
CA ALA A 326 9.56 -7.62 9.33
C ALA A 326 10.18 -6.48 8.51
N GLY A 327 10.20 -6.63 7.20
CA GLY A 327 10.66 -5.53 6.35
C GLY A 327 10.91 -5.93 4.92
N GLY A 328 11.22 -4.93 4.13
CA GLY A 328 11.53 -5.08 2.73
C GLY A 328 12.46 -3.96 2.29
N ILE A 329 13.02 -4.11 1.10
CA ILE A 329 13.82 -3.08 0.48
C ILE A 329 12.88 -2.03 -0.15
N SER A 330 13.20 -0.74 -0.02
CA SER A 330 12.40 0.35 -0.56
C SER A 330 12.15 0.22 -2.08
N ALA A 331 10.95 0.62 -2.51
CA ALA A 331 10.50 0.61 -3.92
C ALA A 331 10.62 -0.77 -4.61
N PRO A 332 10.03 -1.84 -4.05
CA PRO A 332 10.12 -3.18 -4.63
C PRO A 332 9.50 -3.28 -6.03
N GLU A 333 8.53 -2.42 -6.36
CA GLU A 333 7.89 -2.38 -7.69
C GLU A 333 8.70 -1.57 -8.72
N ASP A 334 9.68 -0.76 -8.31
CA ASP A 334 10.59 -0.06 -9.22
C ASP A 334 11.80 -0.96 -9.53
N VAL A 335 11.55 -1.96 -10.38
CA VAL A 335 12.53 -2.99 -10.76
C VAL A 335 13.79 -2.39 -11.40
N ALA A 336 13.66 -1.26 -12.12
CA ALA A 336 14.80 -0.58 -12.74
C ALA A 336 15.77 -0.01 -11.68
N SER A 337 15.26 0.35 -10.51
CA SER A 337 16.07 0.89 -9.43
C SER A 337 16.81 -0.17 -8.60
N TRP A 338 16.42 -1.44 -8.68
CA TRP A 338 16.93 -2.51 -7.81
C TRP A 338 18.45 -2.55 -7.73
N VAL A 339 19.13 -2.52 -8.88
CA VAL A 339 20.59 -2.61 -8.93
C VAL A 339 21.26 -1.29 -8.57
N GLY A 340 20.70 -0.17 -9.01
CA GLY A 340 21.27 1.16 -8.76
C GLY A 340 21.20 1.54 -7.29
N ASN A 341 20.07 1.24 -6.64
CA ASN A 341 19.83 1.57 -5.24
C ASN A 341 20.30 0.48 -4.28
N HIS A 342 20.31 -0.80 -4.73
CA HIS A 342 20.46 -1.94 -3.82
C HIS A 342 21.40 -3.06 -4.29
N GLY A 343 22.10 -2.91 -5.42
CA GLY A 343 22.99 -3.95 -5.96
C GLY A 343 22.27 -5.29 -6.20
N ASP A 344 22.64 -6.35 -5.47
CA ASP A 344 21.95 -7.65 -5.52
C ASP A 344 20.71 -7.63 -4.62
N TYR A 345 19.58 -7.23 -5.21
CA TYR A 345 18.32 -7.05 -4.49
C TYR A 345 17.83 -8.32 -3.78
N LEU A 346 17.84 -9.47 -4.48
CA LEU A 346 17.34 -10.74 -3.93
C LEU A 346 18.12 -11.13 -2.67
N LYS A 347 19.46 -11.05 -2.71
CA LYS A 347 20.31 -11.37 -1.54
C LYS A 347 20.13 -10.40 -0.38
N CYS A 348 19.86 -9.12 -0.65
CA CYS A 348 19.59 -8.14 0.39
C CYS A 348 18.22 -8.40 1.05
N ALA A 349 17.21 -8.78 0.25
CA ALA A 349 15.85 -9.01 0.72
C ALA A 349 15.72 -10.32 1.54
N GLU A 350 16.61 -11.29 1.37
CA GLU A 350 16.68 -12.53 2.17
C GLU A 350 16.90 -12.31 3.68
N MET A 351 17.28 -11.10 4.09
CA MET A 351 17.64 -10.81 5.49
C MET A 351 16.44 -10.65 6.43
N PHE A 352 15.22 -10.43 5.91
CA PHE A 352 14.03 -10.22 6.74
C PHE A 352 13.38 -11.55 7.15
N HIS A 353 12.91 -11.65 8.39
CA HIS A 353 12.16 -12.82 8.86
C HIS A 353 10.77 -12.90 8.23
N VAL A 354 10.16 -11.74 8.03
CA VAL A 354 8.85 -11.56 7.40
C VAL A 354 9.00 -10.51 6.30
N PRO A 355 9.14 -10.91 5.03
CA PRO A 355 9.21 -9.99 3.92
C PRO A 355 7.97 -9.10 3.87
N VAL A 356 8.21 -7.79 3.70
CA VAL A 356 7.16 -6.78 3.59
C VAL A 356 7.18 -6.20 2.19
N VAL A 357 6.01 -6.15 1.56
CA VAL A 357 5.77 -5.38 0.34
C VAL A 357 4.81 -4.23 0.65
N VAL A 358 4.98 -3.11 -0.01
CA VAL A 358 3.99 -2.03 0.03
C VAL A 358 3.04 -2.28 -1.12
N SER A 359 1.78 -2.59 -0.83
CA SER A 359 0.76 -2.85 -1.85
C SER A 359 -0.20 -1.66 -1.87
N GLY A 360 -0.01 -0.74 -2.81
CA GLY A 360 -1.07 0.19 -3.22
C GLY A 360 -1.97 -0.55 -4.21
N ASN A 361 -3.29 -0.36 -4.14
CA ASN A 361 -4.29 -1.11 -4.94
C ASN A 361 -3.83 -1.30 -6.41
N PRO A 362 -3.29 -2.50 -6.77
CA PRO A 362 -2.70 -2.73 -8.10
C PRO A 362 -3.77 -2.80 -9.19
N GLY A 363 -5.04 -2.95 -8.81
CA GLY A 363 -6.15 -3.32 -9.69
C GLY A 363 -6.70 -2.22 -10.60
N ARG A 364 -5.98 -1.10 -10.81
CA ARG A 364 -6.46 -0.04 -11.74
C ARG A 364 -5.45 0.45 -12.76
N ALA A 365 -4.22 -0.05 -12.75
CA ALA A 365 -3.24 0.25 -13.78
C ALA A 365 -2.63 -1.04 -14.33
N SER A 366 -3.09 -1.48 -15.51
CA SER A 366 -2.55 -2.66 -16.22
C SER A 366 -1.02 -2.64 -16.36
N ALA A 367 -0.42 -1.45 -16.43
CA ALA A 367 1.03 -1.26 -16.49
C ALA A 367 1.80 -1.69 -15.22
N MET A 368 1.15 -1.66 -14.04
CA MET A 368 1.78 -1.98 -12.75
C MET A 368 1.61 -3.44 -12.32
N LEU A 369 0.78 -4.23 -13.03
CA LEU A 369 0.51 -5.61 -12.64
C LEU A 369 1.77 -6.49 -12.64
N ALA A 370 2.57 -6.45 -13.72
CA ALA A 370 3.77 -7.27 -13.82
C ALA A 370 4.84 -6.93 -12.75
N PRO A 371 5.17 -5.65 -12.50
CA PRO A 371 6.03 -5.27 -11.37
C PRO A 371 5.52 -5.74 -10.02
N ALA A 372 4.22 -5.56 -9.73
CA ALA A 372 3.61 -5.98 -8.46
C ALA A 372 3.65 -7.50 -8.27
N VAL A 373 3.33 -8.26 -9.33
CA VAL A 373 3.46 -9.73 -9.33
C VAL A 373 4.90 -10.13 -9.05
N LEU A 374 5.88 -9.54 -9.78
CA LEU A 374 7.29 -9.88 -9.61
C LEU A 374 7.77 -9.61 -8.17
N ALA A 375 7.47 -8.43 -7.61
CA ALA A 375 7.81 -8.06 -6.25
C ALA A 375 7.21 -9.03 -5.22
N ALA A 376 5.93 -9.37 -5.37
CA ALA A 376 5.25 -10.31 -4.49
C ALA A 376 5.82 -11.74 -4.61
N ARG A 377 6.17 -12.20 -5.81
CA ARG A 377 6.82 -13.51 -6.02
C ARG A 377 8.21 -13.58 -5.40
N VAL A 378 9.00 -12.51 -5.49
CA VAL A 378 10.29 -12.41 -4.80
C VAL A 378 10.10 -12.50 -3.28
N ALA A 379 9.17 -11.72 -2.72
CA ALA A 379 8.86 -11.74 -1.29
C ALA A 379 8.35 -13.11 -0.81
N ALA A 380 7.47 -13.76 -1.58
CA ALA A 380 6.96 -15.11 -1.30
C ALA A 380 8.03 -16.19 -1.43
N GLY A 381 8.94 -16.05 -2.39
CA GLY A 381 10.13 -16.89 -2.53
C GLY A 381 11.00 -16.84 -1.27
N ILE A 382 11.33 -15.62 -0.81
CA ILE A 382 12.14 -15.38 0.40
C ILE A 382 11.44 -15.90 1.66
N GLY A 383 10.18 -15.54 1.88
CA GLY A 383 9.41 -15.96 3.06
C GLY A 383 9.13 -17.47 3.09
N GLY A 384 9.17 -18.12 1.92
CA GLY A 384 8.88 -19.53 1.72
C GLY A 384 10.05 -20.49 1.95
N ALA A 385 11.18 -20.04 2.52
CA ALA A 385 12.27 -20.96 2.89
C ALA A 385 11.97 -21.76 4.18
N GLU A 386 11.12 -21.26 5.08
CA GLU A 386 10.77 -21.98 6.33
C GLU A 386 9.36 -21.66 6.91
N ARG A 387 8.69 -20.57 6.52
CA ARG A 387 7.55 -20.02 7.30
C ARG A 387 6.31 -19.59 6.49
N GLY A 388 6.47 -19.25 5.20
CA GLY A 388 5.35 -18.92 4.32
C GLY A 388 4.63 -17.59 4.62
N ASP A 389 5.25 -16.71 5.41
CA ASP A 389 4.66 -15.45 5.84
C ASP A 389 5.26 -14.27 5.07
N VAL A 390 4.40 -13.58 4.32
CA VAL A 390 4.66 -12.29 3.65
C VAL A 390 3.56 -11.32 4.06
N LEU A 391 3.96 -10.09 4.42
CA LEU A 391 3.07 -9.03 4.86
C LEU A 391 2.98 -7.93 3.79
N ALA A 392 1.77 -7.54 3.42
CA ALA A 392 1.54 -6.28 2.72
C ALA A 392 1.22 -5.15 3.70
N LEU A 393 1.84 -3.98 3.51
CA LEU A 393 1.42 -2.71 4.12
C LEU A 393 0.57 -1.90 3.13
N GLY A 394 -0.31 -1.03 3.63
CA GLY A 394 -0.94 0.01 2.80
C GLY A 394 -2.32 -0.32 2.26
N CYS A 395 -3.06 -1.24 2.88
CA CYS A 395 -4.38 -1.64 2.35
C CYS A 395 -5.46 -0.63 2.76
N GLY A 396 -5.67 0.34 1.86
CA GLY A 396 -6.62 1.47 2.01
C GLY A 396 -6.17 2.77 1.29
N ARG A 397 -4.91 2.85 0.85
CA ARG A 397 -4.32 4.10 0.32
C ARG A 397 -4.95 4.79 -0.90
N PRO A 398 -5.59 4.15 -1.90
CA PRO A 398 -5.86 4.87 -3.14
C PRO A 398 -6.96 5.94 -3.03
N ALA A 399 -7.77 5.96 -1.96
CA ALA A 399 -8.97 6.81 -1.92
C ALA A 399 -9.33 7.43 -0.55
N GLY A 400 -8.52 7.28 0.51
CA GLY A 400 -8.77 7.90 1.82
C GLY A 400 -10.15 7.51 2.39
N PHE A 401 -10.99 8.50 2.70
CA PHE A 401 -12.36 8.34 3.24
C PHE A 401 -13.39 7.70 2.29
N GLU A 402 -13.01 7.44 1.04
CA GLU A 402 -13.85 6.75 0.06
C GLU A 402 -13.77 5.23 0.19
N THR A 403 -12.79 4.73 0.95
CA THR A 403 -12.47 3.30 1.04
C THR A 403 -13.63 2.52 1.64
N ARG A 404 -14.07 1.47 0.93
CA ARG A 404 -15.18 0.59 1.31
C ARG A 404 -14.64 -0.71 1.90
N LEU A 405 -15.47 -1.42 2.66
CA LEU A 405 -15.17 -2.80 3.10
C LEU A 405 -14.85 -3.73 1.91
N ALA A 406 -15.54 -3.53 0.78
CA ALA A 406 -15.26 -4.22 -0.47
C ALA A 406 -13.83 -4.00 -0.97
N ASP A 407 -13.28 -2.79 -0.84
CA ASP A 407 -11.92 -2.46 -1.29
C ASP A 407 -10.89 -3.22 -0.44
N VAL A 408 -11.08 -3.30 0.87
CA VAL A 408 -10.22 -4.09 1.79
C VAL A 408 -10.20 -5.56 1.38
N LYS A 409 -11.38 -6.14 1.14
CA LYS A 409 -11.53 -7.53 0.68
C LYS A 409 -10.83 -7.75 -0.65
N THR A 410 -11.03 -6.85 -1.61
CA THR A 410 -10.42 -6.91 -2.94
C THR A 410 -8.90 -6.88 -2.85
N VAL A 411 -8.33 -5.96 -2.08
CA VAL A 411 -6.88 -5.88 -1.92
C VAL A 411 -6.33 -7.13 -1.21
N ALA A 412 -6.97 -7.62 -0.16
CA ALA A 412 -6.57 -8.86 0.51
C ALA A 412 -6.65 -10.08 -0.43
N GLY A 413 -7.70 -10.18 -1.25
CA GLY A 413 -7.87 -11.24 -2.24
C GLY A 413 -6.86 -11.20 -3.38
N LEU A 414 -6.52 -10.00 -3.87
CA LEU A 414 -5.50 -9.81 -4.88
C LEU A 414 -4.11 -10.15 -4.32
N ASN A 415 -3.73 -9.58 -3.17
CA ASN A 415 -2.48 -9.88 -2.48
C ASN A 415 -2.29 -11.39 -2.27
N ALA A 416 -3.34 -12.09 -1.86
CA ALA A 416 -3.32 -13.54 -1.71
C ALA A 416 -2.97 -14.28 -3.00
N SER A 417 -3.57 -13.90 -4.13
CA SER A 417 -3.27 -14.50 -5.44
C SER A 417 -1.82 -14.25 -5.90
N LEU A 418 -1.14 -13.25 -5.33
CA LEU A 418 0.27 -12.95 -5.56
C LEU A 418 1.21 -13.70 -4.60
N GLY A 419 0.67 -14.42 -3.62
CA GLY A 419 1.43 -15.15 -2.59
C GLY A 419 1.67 -14.37 -1.29
N ILE A 420 1.00 -13.23 -1.11
CA ILE A 420 1.09 -12.46 0.13
C ILE A 420 0.13 -13.05 1.17
N SER A 421 0.70 -13.58 2.25
CA SER A 421 -0.03 -14.34 3.29
C SER A 421 -0.86 -13.49 4.25
N SER A 422 -0.53 -12.21 4.42
CA SER A 422 -1.14 -11.32 5.39
C SER A 422 -1.14 -9.90 4.87
N THR A 423 -2.13 -9.13 5.30
CA THR A 423 -2.35 -7.76 4.86
C THR A 423 -2.63 -6.91 6.08
N ALA A 424 -1.81 -5.87 6.30
CA ALA A 424 -2.09 -4.84 7.28
C ALA A 424 -3.10 -3.85 6.71
N VAL A 425 -4.25 -3.75 7.37
CA VAL A 425 -5.29 -2.77 7.04
C VAL A 425 -4.81 -1.39 7.48
N ASP A 426 -5.04 -0.37 6.64
CA ASP A 426 -4.60 0.99 6.92
C ASP A 426 -5.35 1.62 8.10
N GLY A 427 -4.54 2.06 9.06
CA GLY A 427 -4.75 3.01 10.14
C GLY A 427 -5.99 2.94 11.06
N PHE A 428 -5.71 2.84 12.35
CA PHE A 428 -6.49 3.40 13.45
C PHE A 428 -5.67 4.59 13.98
N ALA A 429 -6.19 5.80 13.97
CA ALA A 429 -5.48 6.93 14.55
C ALA A 429 -5.79 7.13 16.04
N THR A 430 -4.79 7.56 16.83
CA THR A 430 -4.97 7.82 18.25
C THR A 430 -5.94 8.98 18.50
N SER A 431 -5.92 10.02 17.66
CA SER A 431 -6.82 11.18 17.73
C SER A 431 -7.51 11.46 16.39
N GLY A 432 -8.81 11.76 16.45
CA GLY A 432 -9.62 12.22 15.32
C GLY A 432 -9.90 13.73 15.33
N SER A 433 -9.32 14.46 16.29
CA SER A 433 -9.58 15.89 16.49
C SER A 433 -8.77 16.77 15.52
N GLY A 434 -9.34 17.90 15.13
CA GLY A 434 -8.60 18.95 14.48
C GLY A 434 -7.95 18.58 13.16
N ASN A 435 -6.81 19.18 12.83
CA ASN A 435 -6.04 18.81 11.63
C ASN A 435 -5.30 17.48 11.81
N ARG A 436 -5.11 17.00 13.05
CA ARG A 436 -4.41 15.73 13.35
C ARG A 436 -5.06 14.53 12.64
N ARG A 437 -6.36 14.59 12.35
CA ARG A 437 -7.11 13.62 11.52
C ARG A 437 -6.63 13.50 10.06
N LYS A 438 -5.87 14.47 9.54
CA LYS A 438 -5.26 14.37 8.20
C LYS A 438 -4.08 13.40 8.18
N VAL A 439 -3.34 13.34 9.28
CA VAL A 439 -2.29 12.32 9.44
C VAL A 439 -2.91 10.93 9.63
N ALA A 440 -4.19 10.93 10.01
CA ALA A 440 -5.02 9.74 10.08
C ALA A 440 -5.63 9.30 8.74
N VAL A 441 -5.34 9.86 7.56
CA VAL A 441 -5.99 9.50 6.26
C VAL A 441 -5.95 7.99 5.91
N GLU A 442 -5.22 7.19 6.69
CA GLU A 442 -5.33 5.75 6.85
C GLU A 442 -6.47 5.42 7.87
N ILE A 443 -7.76 5.27 7.49
CA ILE A 443 -8.84 5.05 8.50
C ILE A 443 -9.68 3.82 8.20
N HIS A 444 -9.54 2.77 9.01
CA HIS A 444 -10.48 1.65 9.01
C HIS A 444 -10.91 1.11 10.37
N ALA A 445 -10.68 1.81 11.49
CA ALA A 445 -10.98 1.16 12.76
C ALA A 445 -11.60 1.99 13.88
N GLY A 446 -12.28 3.11 13.59
CA GLY A 446 -13.09 3.77 14.63
C GLY A 446 -14.08 4.85 14.19
N LEU A 447 -13.86 5.46 13.03
CA LEU A 447 -14.62 6.63 12.57
C LEU A 447 -15.65 6.31 11.48
N GLU A 448 -15.44 5.23 10.72
CA GLU A 448 -16.30 4.85 9.59
C GLU A 448 -17.69 4.41 10.05
N PRO A 449 -18.78 4.80 9.37
CA PRO A 449 -20.14 4.37 9.71
C PRO A 449 -20.30 2.85 9.75
N ALA A 450 -19.54 2.15 8.90
CA ALA A 450 -19.53 0.70 8.82
C ALA A 450 -18.43 0.04 9.68
N ALA A 451 -17.78 0.75 10.61
CA ALA A 451 -16.67 0.22 11.42
C ALA A 451 -17.06 -1.04 12.22
N GLY A 452 -18.31 -1.11 12.71
CA GLY A 452 -18.84 -2.31 13.38
C GLY A 452 -18.92 -3.56 12.49
N LEU A 453 -18.75 -3.40 11.18
CA LEU A 453 -18.74 -4.48 10.19
C LEU A 453 -17.34 -4.83 9.70
N MET A 454 -16.28 -4.19 10.24
CA MET A 454 -14.89 -4.55 9.94
C MET A 454 -14.57 -6.01 10.28
N SER A 455 -15.29 -6.61 11.23
CA SER A 455 -15.19 -8.03 11.57
C SER A 455 -15.43 -8.96 10.38
N PHE A 456 -16.24 -8.54 9.39
CA PHE A 456 -16.44 -9.32 8.16
C PHE A 456 -15.18 -9.32 7.30
N CYS A 457 -14.51 -8.17 7.14
CA CYS A 457 -13.25 -8.07 6.41
C CYS A 457 -12.12 -8.81 7.12
N THR A 458 -11.99 -8.66 8.43
CA THR A 458 -10.94 -9.36 9.19
C THR A 458 -11.17 -10.87 9.21
N ALA A 459 -12.43 -11.35 9.30
CA ALA A 459 -12.75 -12.76 9.15
C ALA A 459 -12.37 -13.29 7.76
N TYR A 460 -12.70 -12.55 6.69
CA TYR A 460 -12.27 -12.88 5.33
C TYR A 460 -10.74 -12.95 5.24
N SER A 461 -10.02 -11.92 5.68
CA SER A 461 -8.56 -11.87 5.64
C SER A 461 -7.92 -13.02 6.42
N ARG A 462 -8.43 -13.35 7.62
CA ARG A 462 -7.97 -14.51 8.41
C ARG A 462 -8.16 -15.83 7.66
N ARG A 463 -9.30 -16.01 6.98
CA ARG A 463 -9.59 -17.21 6.19
C ARG A 463 -8.67 -17.31 4.96
N VAL A 464 -8.44 -16.21 4.25
CA VAL A 464 -7.45 -16.12 3.18
C VAL A 464 -6.04 -16.50 3.68
N SER A 465 -5.59 -15.88 4.77
CA SER A 465 -4.32 -16.20 5.40
C SER A 465 -4.22 -17.66 5.81
N SER A 466 -5.32 -18.26 6.30
CA SER A 466 -5.34 -19.69 6.68
C SER A 466 -5.11 -20.62 5.49
N VAL A 467 -5.70 -20.32 4.33
CA VAL A 467 -5.49 -21.09 3.10
C VAL A 467 -4.02 -21.01 2.67
N LEU A 468 -3.44 -19.81 2.67
CA LEU A 468 -2.07 -19.57 2.26
C LEU A 468 -1.05 -20.24 3.18
N ARG A 469 -1.26 -20.18 4.51
CA ARG A 469 -0.33 -20.76 5.50
C ARG A 469 -0.46 -22.28 5.62
N ALA A 470 -1.63 -22.84 5.33
CA ALA A 470 -1.85 -24.28 5.30
C ALA A 470 -1.39 -24.94 4.00
N SER A 471 -0.75 -24.18 3.11
CA SER A 471 -0.30 -24.66 1.81
C SER A 471 1.06 -24.06 1.44
N ILE A 472 1.79 -24.72 0.55
CA ILE A 472 3.04 -24.23 -0.01
C ILE A 472 2.82 -23.82 -1.46
N HIS A 473 3.50 -22.77 -1.90
CA HIS A 473 3.47 -22.34 -3.30
C HIS A 473 4.14 -23.42 -4.16
N ASP A 474 3.44 -23.89 -5.20
CA ASP A 474 3.84 -25.03 -6.05
C ASP A 474 3.91 -24.59 -7.51
N ALA A 475 4.72 -23.57 -7.77
CA ALA A 475 4.84 -22.94 -9.07
C ALA A 475 5.41 -23.91 -10.13
N PRO A 476 4.79 -24.04 -11.32
CA PRO A 476 5.31 -24.88 -12.40
C PRO A 476 6.60 -24.34 -13.03
N CYS A 477 6.87 -23.04 -12.92
CA CYS A 477 7.98 -22.38 -13.60
C CYS A 477 8.97 -21.75 -12.60
N ALA A 478 10.27 -21.89 -12.85
CA ALA A 478 11.32 -21.09 -12.21
C ALA A 478 11.83 -20.02 -13.17
N VAL A 479 11.52 -18.74 -12.91
CA VAL A 479 12.08 -17.59 -13.62
C VAL A 479 13.42 -17.23 -13.01
N ILE A 480 14.49 -17.32 -13.80
CA ILE A 480 15.84 -17.10 -13.30
C ILE A 480 16.15 -15.61 -13.27
N TYR A 481 16.51 -15.09 -12.10
CA TYR A 481 17.02 -13.73 -11.92
C TYR A 481 18.51 -13.68 -12.30
N PRO A 482 18.88 -12.99 -13.41
CA PRO A 482 20.22 -13.02 -13.96
C PRO A 482 21.12 -11.95 -13.31
N ALA A 483 21.38 -12.11 -12.02
CA ALA A 483 22.10 -11.13 -11.19
C ALA A 483 23.46 -10.71 -11.80
N SER A 484 24.23 -11.64 -12.36
CA SER A 484 25.58 -11.40 -12.90
C SER A 484 25.58 -10.44 -14.07
N ASP A 485 24.60 -10.56 -14.98
CA ASP A 485 24.43 -9.64 -16.10
C ASP A 485 23.98 -8.26 -15.62
N TRP A 486 22.99 -8.23 -14.72
CA TRP A 486 22.44 -7.00 -14.17
C TRP A 486 23.48 -6.19 -13.40
N LEU A 487 24.27 -6.85 -12.57
CA LEU A 487 25.38 -6.24 -11.83
C LEU A 487 26.51 -5.78 -12.77
N ALA A 488 26.67 -6.39 -13.95
CA ALA A 488 27.67 -5.99 -14.94
C ALA A 488 27.18 -4.92 -15.94
N SER A 489 25.88 -4.69 -16.06
CA SER A 489 25.27 -3.78 -17.04
C SER A 489 25.48 -2.30 -16.69
N SER A 490 25.61 -1.44 -17.69
CA SER A 490 25.55 0.02 -17.52
C SER A 490 24.11 0.57 -17.49
N SER A 491 23.13 -0.20 -17.99
CA SER A 491 21.71 0.16 -18.02
C SER A 491 20.87 -0.83 -17.20
N SER A 492 20.35 -0.40 -16.06
CA SER A 492 19.41 -1.20 -15.24
C SER A 492 17.99 -1.21 -15.80
N LYS A 493 17.61 -0.15 -16.54
CA LYS A 493 16.24 0.04 -17.07
C LYS A 493 15.89 -0.99 -18.14
N GLU A 494 16.79 -1.21 -19.10
CA GLU A 494 16.60 -2.22 -20.16
C GLU A 494 16.45 -3.61 -19.55
N ARG A 495 17.33 -3.95 -18.61
CA ARG A 495 17.31 -5.24 -17.91
C ARG A 495 16.03 -5.49 -17.13
N ALA A 496 15.53 -4.47 -16.45
CA ALA A 496 14.24 -4.52 -15.78
C ALA A 496 13.10 -4.77 -16.77
N GLU A 497 13.08 -4.07 -17.90
CA GLU A 497 12.05 -4.25 -18.93
C GLU A 497 12.12 -5.64 -19.58
N ASP A 498 13.32 -6.19 -19.81
CA ASP A 498 13.53 -7.55 -20.32
C ASP A 498 12.88 -8.59 -19.38
N LEU A 499 13.10 -8.47 -18.07
CA LEU A 499 12.49 -9.37 -17.07
C LEU A 499 10.98 -9.16 -16.95
N LEU A 500 10.50 -7.91 -16.97
CA LEU A 500 9.07 -7.59 -16.91
C LEU A 500 8.33 -8.11 -18.15
N ALA A 501 8.95 -8.08 -19.33
CA ALA A 501 8.41 -8.66 -20.55
C ALA A 501 8.22 -10.19 -20.44
N VAL A 502 9.11 -10.90 -19.75
CA VAL A 502 8.94 -12.33 -19.42
C VAL A 502 7.75 -12.53 -18.48
N VAL A 503 7.66 -11.71 -17.43
CA VAL A 503 6.58 -11.80 -16.44
C VAL A 503 5.21 -11.57 -17.11
N ARG A 504 5.08 -10.56 -17.98
CA ARG A 504 3.83 -10.29 -18.73
C ARG A 504 3.41 -11.51 -19.57
N GLN A 505 4.33 -12.11 -20.33
CA GLN A 505 4.04 -13.32 -21.13
C GLN A 505 3.58 -14.51 -20.27
N LEU A 506 4.12 -14.68 -19.06
CA LEU A 506 3.69 -15.73 -18.14
C LEU A 506 2.29 -15.46 -17.58
N ILE A 507 2.00 -14.22 -17.20
CA ILE A 507 0.66 -13.79 -16.75
C ILE A 507 -0.38 -14.01 -17.86
N GLU A 508 -0.10 -13.56 -19.09
CA GLU A 508 -0.97 -13.72 -20.25
C GLU A 508 -1.30 -15.20 -20.57
N ARG A 509 -0.41 -16.12 -20.17
CA ARG A 509 -0.59 -17.57 -20.35
C ARG A 509 -1.12 -18.29 -19.12
N GLN A 510 -1.41 -17.55 -18.04
CA GLN A 510 -1.83 -18.06 -16.74
C GLN A 510 -0.83 -19.08 -16.17
N LEU A 511 0.47 -18.83 -16.35
CA LEU A 511 1.56 -19.64 -15.83
C LEU A 511 2.10 -19.02 -14.55
N ASP A 512 1.88 -19.71 -13.43
CA ASP A 512 2.45 -19.34 -12.13
C ASP A 512 3.97 -19.63 -12.11
N PHE A 513 4.72 -18.85 -11.33
CA PHE A 513 6.18 -18.92 -11.30
C PHE A 513 6.78 -18.47 -9.96
N ASP A 514 7.97 -18.99 -9.67
CA ASP A 514 8.88 -18.44 -8.66
C ASP A 514 10.03 -17.69 -9.33
N VAL A 515 10.59 -16.71 -8.61
CA VAL A 515 11.83 -16.03 -9.02
C VAL A 515 13.00 -16.67 -8.29
N VAL A 516 13.96 -17.20 -9.04
CA VAL A 516 15.09 -17.96 -8.51
C VAL A 516 16.39 -17.26 -8.89
N HIS A 517 17.21 -16.92 -7.89
CA HIS A 517 18.54 -16.35 -8.12
C HIS A 517 19.41 -17.33 -8.92
N GLU A 518 20.14 -16.87 -9.94
CA GLU A 518 20.90 -17.77 -10.85
C GLU A 518 21.89 -18.69 -10.12
N GLU A 519 22.53 -18.24 -9.03
CA GLU A 519 23.44 -19.07 -8.23
C GLU A 519 22.74 -20.30 -7.60
N ARG A 520 21.42 -20.22 -7.35
CA ARG A 520 20.63 -21.35 -6.83
C ARG A 520 20.44 -22.45 -7.88
N LEU A 521 20.64 -22.14 -9.17
CA LEU A 521 20.71 -23.19 -10.19
C LEU A 521 21.88 -24.14 -9.89
N ALA A 522 23.01 -23.62 -9.41
CA ALA A 522 24.18 -24.43 -9.15
C ALA A 522 23.92 -25.53 -8.11
N SER A 523 23.00 -25.36 -7.17
CA SER A 523 22.58 -26.42 -6.23
C SER A 523 21.40 -27.26 -6.73
N GLY A 524 20.80 -26.93 -7.87
CA GLY A 524 19.63 -27.61 -8.40
C GLY A 524 19.88 -29.03 -8.90
N GLU A 525 18.94 -29.92 -8.63
CA GLU A 525 18.97 -31.32 -9.03
C GLU A 525 17.90 -31.63 -10.08
N VAL A 526 18.13 -32.64 -10.92
CA VAL A 526 17.09 -33.13 -11.84
C VAL A 526 16.47 -34.40 -11.31
N ARG A 527 15.15 -34.40 -11.17
CA ARG A 527 14.36 -35.58 -10.82
C ARG A 527 13.14 -35.66 -11.72
N ASN A 528 12.93 -36.80 -12.39
CA ASN A 528 11.76 -37.02 -13.26
C ASN A 528 11.53 -35.91 -14.32
N LYS A 529 12.61 -35.41 -14.94
CA LYS A 529 12.59 -34.27 -15.88
C LYS A 529 12.09 -32.95 -15.27
N ARG A 530 12.16 -32.81 -13.95
CA ARG A 530 11.86 -31.59 -13.19
C ARG A 530 13.12 -31.09 -12.50
N LEU A 531 13.18 -29.78 -12.30
CA LEU A 531 14.23 -29.12 -11.53
C LEU A 531 13.82 -29.04 -10.06
N LEU A 532 14.65 -29.56 -9.16
CA LEU A 532 14.48 -29.44 -7.72
C LEU A 532 15.48 -28.40 -7.18
N ILE A 533 14.99 -27.32 -6.56
CA ILE A 533 15.81 -26.33 -5.85
C ILE A 533 15.12 -26.03 -4.52
N ASP A 534 15.87 -26.10 -3.41
CA ASP A 534 15.40 -25.74 -2.07
C ASP A 534 14.05 -26.40 -1.70
N GLY A 535 13.87 -27.66 -2.11
CA GLY A 535 12.65 -28.44 -1.85
C GLY A 535 11.45 -28.15 -2.77
N ARG A 536 11.61 -27.29 -3.78
CA ARG A 536 10.58 -26.94 -4.77
C ARG A 536 10.85 -27.62 -6.12
N GLU A 537 9.80 -28.13 -6.75
CA GLU A 537 9.88 -28.84 -8.04
C GLU A 537 9.30 -28.02 -9.19
N TYR A 538 10.14 -27.67 -10.16
CA TYR A 538 9.75 -26.91 -11.34
C TYR A 538 9.67 -27.78 -12.59
N ARG A 539 8.60 -27.58 -13.37
CA ARG A 539 8.33 -28.26 -14.65
C ARG A 539 9.04 -27.57 -15.81
N ALA A 540 9.29 -26.27 -15.68
CA ALA A 540 10.03 -25.48 -16.65
C ALA A 540 10.98 -24.47 -15.98
N VAL A 541 12.13 -24.26 -16.61
CA VAL A 541 13.06 -23.16 -16.28
C VAL A 541 12.89 -22.07 -17.32
N ILE A 542 12.62 -20.84 -16.88
CA ILE A 542 12.42 -19.68 -17.74
C ILE A 542 13.64 -18.77 -17.60
N LEU A 543 14.34 -18.55 -18.71
CA LEU A 543 15.53 -17.71 -18.79
C LEU A 543 15.17 -16.39 -19.48
N PRO A 544 15.24 -15.25 -18.77
CA PRO A 544 15.20 -13.94 -19.41
C PRO A 544 16.40 -13.72 -20.35
N PRO A 545 16.32 -12.81 -21.33
CA PRO A 545 17.46 -12.43 -22.16
C PRO A 545 18.57 -11.79 -21.30
N ALA A 546 19.63 -12.54 -21.02
CA ALA A 546 20.76 -12.09 -20.19
C ALA A 546 22.01 -12.97 -20.37
N VAL A 547 23.16 -12.47 -19.90
CA VAL A 547 24.41 -13.24 -19.77
C VAL A 547 24.54 -13.86 -18.36
N PHE A 548 24.16 -15.13 -18.23
CA PHE A 548 24.30 -15.87 -16.97
C PHE A 548 25.76 -16.22 -16.63
N CYS A 549 26.05 -16.43 -15.34
CA CYS A 549 27.36 -16.93 -14.90
C CYS A 549 27.66 -18.34 -15.46
N ASN A 550 28.94 -18.73 -15.49
CA ASN A 550 29.38 -19.98 -16.08
C ASN A 550 28.71 -21.19 -15.41
N GLU A 551 28.64 -21.19 -14.09
CA GLU A 551 28.03 -22.24 -13.28
C GLU A 551 26.55 -22.42 -13.62
N ALA A 552 25.80 -21.32 -13.75
CA ALA A 552 24.41 -21.34 -14.16
C ALA A 552 24.24 -21.85 -15.60
N ARG A 553 25.09 -21.44 -16.54
CA ARG A 553 25.05 -21.89 -17.94
C ARG A 553 25.31 -23.39 -18.08
N GLU A 554 26.36 -23.88 -17.42
CA GLU A 554 26.69 -25.31 -17.41
C GLU A 554 25.55 -26.14 -16.84
N ARG A 555 24.93 -25.65 -15.75
CA ARG A 555 23.82 -26.34 -15.13
C ARG A 555 22.55 -26.31 -15.99
N VAL A 556 22.21 -25.18 -16.60
CA VAL A 556 21.10 -25.09 -17.56
C VAL A 556 21.27 -26.10 -18.70
N GLU A 557 22.48 -26.25 -19.22
CA GLU A 557 22.78 -27.21 -20.28
C GLU A 557 22.65 -28.65 -19.78
N ALA A 558 23.08 -28.95 -18.55
CA ALA A 558 22.84 -30.24 -17.92
C ALA A 558 21.34 -30.55 -17.77
N PHE A 559 20.52 -29.56 -17.40
CA PHE A 559 19.07 -29.72 -17.29
C PHE A 559 18.40 -29.96 -18.64
N ARG A 560 18.83 -29.25 -19.70
CA ARG A 560 18.40 -29.51 -21.08
C ARG A 560 18.71 -30.95 -21.50
N LYS A 561 19.93 -31.42 -21.25
CA LYS A 561 20.36 -32.80 -21.56
C LYS A 561 19.57 -33.86 -20.79
N ALA A 562 19.16 -33.55 -19.56
CA ALA A 562 18.32 -34.42 -18.75
C ALA A 562 16.83 -34.41 -19.17
N GLY A 563 16.47 -33.62 -20.20
CA GLY A 563 15.12 -33.54 -20.74
C GLY A 563 14.17 -32.62 -19.97
N CYS A 564 14.70 -31.75 -19.10
CA CYS A 564 13.91 -30.69 -18.47
C CYS A 564 13.52 -29.65 -19.53
N ARG A 565 12.32 -29.06 -19.39
CA ARG A 565 11.90 -27.96 -20.25
C ARG A 565 12.63 -26.68 -19.83
N VAL A 566 13.45 -26.14 -20.71
CA VAL A 566 14.09 -24.84 -20.54
C VAL A 566 13.59 -23.92 -21.64
N CYS A 567 12.88 -22.87 -21.26
CA CYS A 567 12.34 -21.85 -22.14
C CYS A 567 13.16 -20.58 -21.95
N GLY A 568 13.59 -19.95 -23.03
CA GLY A 568 14.31 -18.69 -22.97
C GLY A 568 14.64 -18.25 -24.37
N PRO A 569 14.63 -16.95 -24.65
CA PRO A 569 14.97 -16.49 -25.98
C PRO A 569 16.48 -16.58 -26.19
N GLY A 570 16.91 -16.58 -27.46
CA GLY A 570 18.26 -16.12 -27.77
C GLY A 570 18.39 -14.62 -27.44
N LEU A 571 19.60 -14.10 -27.26
CA LEU A 571 19.86 -12.69 -26.91
C LEU A 571 19.19 -11.64 -27.84
N SER A 572 18.65 -12.05 -28.99
CA SER A 572 18.05 -11.20 -30.03
C SER A 572 16.52 -11.14 -30.06
N SER A 573 15.80 -11.82 -29.13
CA SER A 573 14.33 -11.79 -29.08
C SER A 573 13.82 -11.70 -27.64
N LEU A 574 12.65 -11.08 -27.44
CA LEU A 574 11.94 -11.09 -26.15
C LEU A 574 10.86 -12.18 -26.09
N ALA A 575 10.51 -12.80 -27.22
CA ALA A 575 9.47 -13.81 -27.29
C ALA A 575 9.98 -15.15 -26.74
N ILE A 576 9.27 -15.69 -25.74
CA ILE A 576 9.60 -16.98 -25.13
C ILE A 576 8.65 -18.06 -25.65
N ASP A 577 9.21 -19.17 -26.14
CA ASP A 577 8.41 -20.35 -26.48
C ASP A 577 7.91 -21.05 -25.21
N LEU A 578 6.75 -20.62 -24.74
CA LEU A 578 6.02 -21.23 -23.63
C LEU A 578 5.12 -22.39 -24.10
N LYS A 579 5.14 -22.76 -25.39
CA LYS A 579 4.33 -23.85 -25.91
C LYS A 579 4.69 -25.16 -25.22
N GLY A 580 3.69 -25.92 -24.80
CA GLY A 580 3.89 -27.23 -24.17
C GLY A 580 4.38 -27.19 -22.71
N VAL A 581 4.48 -26.01 -22.09
CA VAL A 581 4.62 -25.94 -20.62
C VAL A 581 3.32 -26.48 -19.99
N PRO A 582 3.37 -27.55 -19.16
CA PRO A 582 2.17 -28.18 -18.63
C PRO A 582 1.40 -27.25 -17.68
N ARG A 583 0.13 -27.02 -17.98
CA ARG A 583 -0.80 -26.25 -17.14
C ARG A 583 -1.75 -27.19 -16.41
N SER A 584 -1.84 -27.03 -15.08
CA SER A 584 -2.76 -27.81 -14.25
C SER A 584 -4.21 -27.33 -14.36
N MET A 585 -4.40 -26.06 -14.77
CA MET A 585 -5.68 -25.37 -14.83
C MET A 585 -5.62 -24.24 -15.86
N ILE A 586 -6.74 -23.95 -16.52
CA ILE A 586 -6.92 -22.78 -17.39
C ILE A 586 -8.27 -22.15 -17.08
N VAL A 587 -8.32 -20.82 -16.97
CA VAL A 587 -9.55 -20.03 -17.01
C VAL A 587 -9.75 -19.49 -18.43
N GLU A 588 -10.92 -19.71 -19.01
CA GLU A 588 -11.34 -19.16 -20.30
C GLU A 588 -12.44 -18.10 -20.08
N VAL A 589 -12.36 -16.96 -20.77
CA VAL A 589 -13.40 -15.92 -20.84
C VAL A 589 -13.77 -15.73 -22.31
N ASP A 590 -15.07 -15.79 -22.62
CA ASP A 590 -15.59 -15.75 -24.00
C ASP A 590 -14.90 -16.74 -24.97
N GLY A 591 -14.52 -17.90 -24.43
CA GLY A 591 -13.85 -18.97 -25.19
C GLY A 591 -12.36 -18.75 -25.46
N ASN A 592 -11.74 -17.72 -24.88
CA ASN A 592 -10.31 -17.42 -25.01
C ASN A 592 -9.62 -17.41 -23.63
N GLU A 593 -8.31 -17.66 -23.60
CA GLU A 593 -7.50 -17.44 -22.40
C GLU A 593 -7.55 -15.96 -22.03
N SER A 594 -7.83 -15.65 -20.76
CA SER A 594 -7.93 -14.25 -20.32
C SER A 594 -6.55 -13.75 -19.89
N THR A 595 -6.13 -12.62 -20.47
CA THR A 595 -4.92 -11.91 -20.06
C THR A 595 -5.10 -11.16 -18.73
N HIS A 596 -6.32 -11.17 -18.18
CA HIS A 596 -6.70 -10.49 -16.94
C HIS A 596 -6.96 -11.46 -15.79
N VAL A 597 -6.44 -12.69 -15.86
CA VAL A 597 -6.58 -13.66 -14.77
C VAL A 597 -5.21 -14.01 -14.20
N VAL A 598 -5.03 -13.73 -12.92
CA VAL A 598 -3.85 -14.15 -12.16
C VAL A 598 -4.18 -15.45 -11.44
N VAL A 599 -3.31 -16.45 -11.62
CA VAL A 599 -3.44 -17.76 -10.98
C VAL A 599 -2.24 -18.02 -10.08
N GLN A 600 -2.49 -18.57 -8.90
CA GLN A 600 -1.46 -19.20 -8.07
C GLN A 600 -1.80 -20.67 -7.81
N GLU A 601 -0.84 -21.56 -8.04
CA GLU A 601 -0.92 -22.99 -7.74
C GLU A 601 -0.24 -23.28 -6.39
N ARG A 602 -0.95 -23.96 -5.50
CA ARG A 602 -0.45 -24.32 -4.17
C ARG A 602 -0.69 -25.79 -3.89
N ARG A 603 0.12 -26.35 -3.00
CA ARG A 603 -0.01 -27.73 -2.51
C ARG A 603 -0.28 -27.74 -1.01
N ALA A 604 -1.28 -28.49 -0.58
CA ALA A 604 -1.70 -28.62 0.81
C ALA A 604 -1.97 -30.08 1.18
N ASP A 605 -2.22 -30.33 2.46
CA ASP A 605 -2.81 -31.59 2.92
C ASP A 605 -4.22 -31.72 2.31
N GLY A 606 -4.39 -32.64 1.36
CA GLY A 606 -5.61 -32.79 0.55
C GLY A 606 -5.43 -32.49 -0.93
N GLY A 607 -4.24 -32.08 -1.39
CA GLY A 607 -3.89 -31.97 -2.80
C GLY A 607 -3.66 -30.53 -3.27
N ARG A 608 -3.90 -30.28 -4.56
CA ARG A 608 -3.66 -28.97 -5.19
C ARG A 608 -4.76 -27.98 -4.88
N ILE A 609 -4.38 -26.73 -4.72
CA ILE A 609 -5.26 -25.58 -4.50
C ILE A 609 -4.89 -24.51 -5.52
N PHE A 610 -5.90 -23.86 -6.10
CA PHE A 610 -5.75 -22.79 -7.07
C PHE A 610 -6.40 -21.53 -6.55
N LEU A 611 -5.62 -20.46 -6.44
CA LEU A 611 -6.11 -19.12 -6.14
C LEU A 611 -6.26 -18.38 -7.47
N ILE A 612 -7.46 -17.90 -7.76
CA ILE A 612 -7.83 -17.26 -9.01
C ILE A 612 -8.30 -15.84 -8.68
N ASN A 613 -7.71 -14.84 -9.32
CA ASN A 613 -8.14 -13.46 -9.21
C ASN A 613 -8.28 -12.84 -10.60
N TYR A 614 -9.33 -12.05 -10.79
CA TYR A 614 -9.60 -11.35 -12.05
C TYR A 614 -9.26 -9.87 -11.92
N THR A 615 -8.45 -9.36 -12.84
CA THR A 615 -7.92 -7.99 -12.85
C THR A 615 -8.46 -7.18 -14.04
N GLY A 616 -9.58 -7.59 -14.64
CA GLY A 616 -10.25 -6.78 -15.65
C GLY A 616 -11.19 -5.76 -15.02
N ASP A 617 -11.79 -4.91 -15.85
CA ASP A 617 -12.56 -3.75 -15.37
C ASP A 617 -14.05 -4.03 -15.17
N GLN A 618 -14.57 -5.13 -15.73
CA GLN A 618 -16.00 -5.46 -15.74
C GLN A 618 -16.23 -6.90 -15.30
N GLU A 619 -17.29 -7.13 -14.55
CA GLU A 619 -17.68 -8.49 -14.19
C GLU A 619 -17.96 -9.32 -15.44
N CYS A 620 -17.41 -10.53 -15.48
CA CYS A 620 -17.63 -11.48 -16.58
C CYS A 620 -17.70 -12.90 -16.04
N ILE A 621 -17.86 -13.87 -16.94
CA ILE A 621 -17.99 -15.27 -16.57
C ILE A 621 -16.81 -16.05 -17.10
N GLY A 622 -16.14 -16.75 -16.19
CA GLY A 622 -15.01 -17.62 -16.47
C GLY A 622 -15.41 -19.09 -16.51
N LEU A 623 -14.76 -19.85 -17.38
CA LEU A 623 -14.81 -21.31 -17.40
C LEU A 623 -13.45 -21.85 -16.96
N VAL A 624 -13.42 -22.54 -15.82
CA VAL A 624 -12.21 -23.16 -15.27
C VAL A 624 -12.13 -24.61 -15.68
N VAL A 625 -11.07 -24.98 -16.39
CA VAL A 625 -10.85 -26.34 -16.89
C VAL A 625 -9.79 -27.05 -16.06
N PHE A 626 -10.14 -28.20 -15.48
CA PHE A 626 -9.23 -29.10 -14.78
C PHE A 626 -9.09 -30.43 -15.55
N ALA A 627 -7.95 -30.62 -16.19
CA ALA A 627 -7.65 -31.86 -16.92
C ALA A 627 -7.55 -33.06 -15.96
N GLY A 628 -8.24 -34.17 -16.29
CA GLY A 628 -8.19 -35.43 -15.52
C GLY A 628 -8.91 -35.43 -14.18
N ALA A 629 -9.49 -34.30 -13.75
CA ALA A 629 -10.28 -34.21 -12.54
C ALA A 629 -11.72 -34.73 -12.76
N LYS A 630 -12.38 -35.17 -11.69
CA LYS A 630 -13.77 -35.67 -11.70
C LYS A 630 -14.76 -34.82 -10.91
N ALA A 631 -14.24 -33.98 -10.01
CA ALA A 631 -15.01 -33.10 -9.16
C ALA A 631 -14.14 -31.88 -8.83
N VAL A 632 -14.78 -30.80 -8.37
CA VAL A 632 -14.11 -29.60 -7.88
C VAL A 632 -14.79 -29.16 -6.59
N ALA A 633 -13.98 -28.78 -5.61
CA ALA A 633 -14.43 -28.11 -4.40
C ALA A 633 -13.96 -26.65 -4.41
N ALA A 634 -14.78 -25.75 -3.89
CA ALA A 634 -14.44 -24.36 -3.67
C ALA A 634 -14.38 -24.06 -2.18
N PHE A 635 -13.47 -23.17 -1.78
CA PHE A 635 -13.43 -22.67 -0.42
C PHE A 635 -14.43 -21.52 -0.25
N ASP A 636 -15.45 -21.74 0.57
CA ASP A 636 -16.43 -20.73 0.90
C ASP A 636 -15.86 -19.79 1.97
N PHE A 637 -15.49 -18.58 1.58
CA PHE A 637 -14.95 -17.58 2.50
C PHE A 637 -15.96 -17.06 3.52
N GLU A 638 -17.27 -17.29 3.38
CA GLU A 638 -18.27 -16.89 4.38
C GLU A 638 -18.38 -17.92 5.51
N SER A 639 -18.39 -19.22 5.17
CA SER A 639 -18.47 -20.29 6.18
C SER A 639 -17.10 -20.84 6.63
N GLY A 640 -16.05 -20.67 5.82
CA GLY A 640 -14.73 -21.23 6.06
C GLY A 640 -14.62 -22.73 5.75
N MET A 641 -15.57 -23.29 4.99
CA MET A 641 -15.63 -24.71 4.62
C MET A 641 -15.36 -24.92 3.14
N TRP A 642 -14.93 -26.13 2.79
CA TRP A 642 -14.87 -26.57 1.39
C TRP A 642 -16.22 -27.12 0.95
N ARG A 643 -16.76 -26.63 -0.17
CA ARG A 643 -18.08 -27.00 -0.71
C ARG A 643 -17.94 -27.52 -2.14
N PRO A 644 -18.80 -28.46 -2.58
CA PRO A 644 -18.79 -28.91 -3.96
C PRO A 644 -19.24 -27.76 -4.87
N VAL A 645 -18.78 -27.80 -6.12
CA VAL A 645 -19.18 -26.87 -7.18
C VAL A 645 -19.75 -27.67 -8.34
N ALA A 646 -20.82 -27.18 -8.96
CA ALA A 646 -21.33 -27.74 -10.20
C ALA A 646 -20.25 -27.76 -11.29
N VAL A 647 -20.07 -28.93 -11.89
CA VAL A 647 -19.10 -29.17 -12.96
C VAL A 647 -19.73 -29.98 -14.08
N GLU A 648 -19.24 -29.79 -15.29
CA GLU A 648 -19.57 -30.62 -16.45
C GLU A 648 -18.33 -31.39 -16.93
N GLU A 649 -18.54 -32.56 -17.53
CA GLU A 649 -17.45 -33.32 -18.14
C GLU A 649 -16.93 -32.58 -19.38
N PHE A 650 -15.62 -32.35 -19.43
CA PHE A 650 -15.01 -31.60 -20.51
C PHE A 650 -13.60 -32.11 -20.81
N ARG A 651 -13.38 -32.57 -22.06
CA ARG A 651 -12.08 -33.01 -22.60
C ARG A 651 -11.30 -33.97 -21.67
N GLY A 652 -11.98 -34.97 -21.11
CA GLY A 652 -11.36 -35.96 -20.22
C GLY A 652 -11.03 -35.43 -18.82
N GLY A 653 -11.61 -34.30 -18.44
CA GLY A 653 -11.60 -33.74 -17.09
C GLY A 653 -12.94 -33.07 -16.81
N VAL A 654 -12.92 -32.00 -16.02
CA VAL A 654 -14.12 -31.23 -15.68
C VAL A 654 -13.95 -29.75 -15.97
N ARG A 655 -15.07 -29.08 -16.22
CA ARG A 655 -15.17 -27.63 -16.39
C ARG A 655 -16.13 -27.06 -15.36
N ALA A 656 -15.69 -26.06 -14.61
CA ALA A 656 -16.47 -25.32 -13.63
C ALA A 656 -16.74 -23.90 -14.14
N ARG A 657 -17.92 -23.35 -13.85
CA ARG A 657 -18.30 -21.98 -14.20
C ARG A 657 -18.15 -21.07 -12.98
N ILE A 658 -17.52 -19.92 -13.14
CA ILE A 658 -17.26 -18.97 -12.05
C ILE A 658 -17.57 -17.53 -12.46
N GLY A 659 -18.12 -16.74 -11.55
CA GLY A 659 -18.21 -15.29 -11.69
C GLY A 659 -16.83 -14.66 -11.48
N LEU A 660 -16.32 -13.97 -12.49
CA LEU A 660 -15.08 -13.22 -12.43
C LEU A 660 -15.40 -11.76 -12.13
N ILE A 661 -15.39 -11.42 -10.85
CA ILE A 661 -15.59 -10.06 -10.37
C ILE A 661 -14.21 -9.43 -10.12
N PRO A 662 -13.94 -8.19 -10.61
CA PRO A 662 -12.66 -7.54 -10.43
C PRO A 662 -12.18 -7.56 -8.98
N GLY A 663 -10.99 -8.13 -8.75
CA GLY A 663 -10.35 -8.22 -7.44
C GLY A 663 -10.89 -9.32 -6.51
N HIS A 664 -11.96 -10.03 -6.87
CA HIS A 664 -12.47 -11.12 -6.06
C HIS A 664 -11.62 -12.39 -6.20
N LEU A 665 -11.24 -12.95 -5.06
CA LEU A 665 -10.51 -14.21 -4.98
C LEU A 665 -11.49 -15.39 -5.02
N VAL A 666 -11.25 -16.31 -5.95
CA VAL A 666 -11.88 -17.63 -6.00
C VAL A 666 -10.82 -18.68 -5.67
N VAL A 667 -11.14 -19.61 -4.77
CA VAL A 667 -10.22 -20.69 -4.39
C VAL A 667 -10.84 -22.03 -4.70
N LEU A 668 -10.20 -22.78 -5.59
CA LEU A 668 -10.68 -24.08 -6.07
C LEU A 668 -9.67 -25.19 -5.78
N SER A 669 -10.15 -26.41 -5.62
CA SER A 669 -9.34 -27.62 -5.54
C SER A 669 -10.00 -28.76 -6.31
N PRO A 670 -9.30 -29.38 -7.28
CA PRO A 670 -9.79 -30.59 -7.95
C PRO A 670 -9.53 -31.87 -7.15
N ASP A 671 -8.72 -31.79 -6.08
CA ASP A 671 -8.23 -32.96 -5.35
C ASP A 671 -8.88 -33.08 -3.95
N ARG A 672 -9.34 -31.95 -3.39
CA ARG A 672 -9.89 -31.88 -2.03
C ARG A 672 -11.35 -32.33 -2.00
N LYS A 673 -11.69 -33.11 -0.97
CA LYS A 673 -13.07 -33.52 -0.70
C LYS A 673 -13.85 -32.36 -0.04
N PRO A 674 -15.12 -32.13 -0.45
CA PRO A 674 -15.97 -31.19 0.26
C PRO A 674 -16.22 -31.60 1.71
N GLU A 675 -16.41 -30.59 2.56
CA GLU A 675 -16.78 -30.71 3.98
C GLU A 675 -18.30 -30.56 4.19
N SER A 676 -19.04 -30.23 3.13
CA SER A 676 -20.49 -30.08 3.08
C SER A 676 -21.05 -30.75 1.83
N GLU A 677 -22.31 -31.22 1.88
CA GLU A 677 -23.05 -31.67 0.69
C GLU A 677 -23.73 -30.50 -0.05
N VAL A 678 -23.82 -29.33 0.58
CA VAL A 678 -24.44 -28.14 -0.01
C VAL A 678 -23.49 -27.50 -1.02
N GLU A 679 -23.91 -27.50 -2.30
CA GLU A 679 -23.18 -26.88 -3.40
C GLU A 679 -22.99 -25.36 -3.19
N LEU A 680 -21.82 -24.86 -3.56
CA LEU A 680 -21.54 -23.43 -3.61
C LEU A 680 -21.71 -22.92 -5.04
N THR A 681 -22.72 -22.08 -5.24
CA THR A 681 -22.95 -21.41 -6.52
C THR A 681 -21.97 -20.26 -6.71
N LEU A 682 -21.03 -20.42 -7.65
CA LEU A 682 -20.02 -19.40 -7.97
C LEU A 682 -20.47 -18.43 -9.07
N ASP A 683 -21.56 -18.73 -9.77
CA ASP A 683 -22.22 -17.90 -10.79
C ASP A 683 -23.72 -18.26 -10.91
N PRO A 684 -24.60 -17.71 -10.05
CA PRO A 684 -26.02 -17.98 -10.15
C PRO A 684 -26.63 -17.25 -11.34
N ARG A 685 -27.15 -17.99 -12.33
CA ARG A 685 -28.06 -17.41 -13.33
C ARG A 685 -29.37 -17.06 -12.65
N MET A 686 -29.81 -15.82 -12.79
CA MET A 686 -31.07 -15.36 -12.22
C MET A 686 -31.82 -14.50 -13.23
N ASP A 687 -33.08 -14.83 -13.44
CA ASP A 687 -34.00 -13.99 -14.20
C ASP A 687 -34.77 -13.08 -13.26
N GLU A 688 -34.96 -11.82 -13.66
CA GLU A 688 -35.81 -10.91 -12.91
C GLU A 688 -37.27 -11.40 -12.92
N LEU A 689 -37.84 -11.48 -11.72
CA LEU A 689 -39.25 -11.83 -11.51
C LEU A 689 -40.10 -10.60 -11.22
N ILE A 690 -39.57 -9.65 -10.45
CA ILE A 690 -40.23 -8.41 -10.02
C ILE A 690 -39.20 -7.28 -9.97
N SER A 691 -39.38 -6.23 -10.76
CA SER A 691 -38.69 -4.96 -10.54
C SER A 691 -39.31 -4.19 -9.35
N LEU A 692 -38.46 -3.58 -8.52
CA LEU A 692 -38.85 -2.74 -7.39
C LEU A 692 -38.55 -1.24 -7.63
N ASP A 693 -38.80 -0.77 -8.86
CA ASP A 693 -38.62 0.62 -9.29
C ASP A 693 -39.63 1.59 -8.66
N GLY A 694 -39.28 2.87 -8.52
CA GLY A 694 -40.13 3.92 -7.96
C GLY A 694 -39.83 4.23 -6.49
N LYS A 695 -40.72 4.96 -5.81
CA LYS A 695 -40.45 5.53 -4.49
C LYS A 695 -40.45 4.50 -3.36
N TRP A 696 -39.53 4.71 -2.42
CA TRP A 696 -39.36 3.96 -1.18
C TRP A 696 -39.45 4.91 0.00
N ARG A 697 -40.15 4.49 1.06
CA ARG A 697 -40.15 5.24 2.32
C ARG A 697 -38.77 5.17 2.95
N ILE A 698 -38.28 6.27 3.50
CA ILE A 698 -36.98 6.30 4.16
C ILE A 698 -37.06 6.64 5.65
N ARG A 699 -36.09 6.14 6.42
CA ARG A 699 -35.82 6.53 7.81
C ARG A 699 -34.33 6.55 8.08
N THR A 700 -33.85 7.55 8.82
CA THR A 700 -32.49 7.58 9.34
C THR A 700 -32.45 8.30 10.69
N ASP A 701 -31.53 7.87 11.54
CA ASP A 701 -31.19 8.51 12.82
C ASP A 701 -29.94 9.38 12.70
N ASN A 702 -29.23 9.34 11.57
CA ASN A 702 -28.05 10.15 11.32
C ASN A 702 -28.47 11.55 10.83
N PRO A 703 -27.78 12.62 11.26
CA PRO A 703 -28.03 13.96 10.75
C PRO A 703 -27.56 14.09 9.30
N ASN A 704 -28.31 14.85 8.51
CA ASN A 704 -27.79 15.43 7.28
C ASN A 704 -26.99 16.68 7.60
N ILE A 705 -26.09 17.07 6.69
CA ILE A 705 -25.13 18.16 6.90
C ILE A 705 -25.27 19.20 5.81
N LEU A 706 -25.24 20.48 6.21
CA LEU A 706 -25.14 21.62 5.32
C LEU A 706 -23.86 22.41 5.65
N TYR A 707 -23.10 22.75 4.61
CA TYR A 707 -21.98 23.67 4.72
C TYR A 707 -22.50 25.08 4.45
N PRO A 708 -22.14 26.08 5.28
CA PRO A 708 -22.39 27.48 4.94
C PRO A 708 -21.84 27.84 3.56
N ARG A 709 -22.54 28.74 2.87
CA ARG A 709 -22.35 29.01 1.43
C ARG A 709 -21.27 30.03 1.16
N GLU A 710 -21.33 31.14 1.87
CA GLU A 710 -20.39 32.26 1.73
C GLU A 710 -19.70 32.49 3.06
N TRP A 711 -18.41 32.77 3.00
CA TRP A 711 -17.54 32.94 4.16
C TRP A 711 -16.81 34.27 4.05
N PHE A 712 -16.72 34.97 5.17
CA PHE A 712 -16.05 36.25 5.27
C PHE A 712 -15.18 36.31 6.52
N ILE A 713 -14.07 37.04 6.43
CA ILE A 713 -13.22 37.34 7.57
C ILE A 713 -13.12 38.84 7.79
N LEU A 714 -12.97 39.25 9.04
CA LEU A 714 -12.72 40.65 9.38
C LEU A 714 -11.20 40.95 9.28
N ARG A 715 -10.81 41.83 8.37
CA ARG A 715 -9.43 42.37 8.28
C ARG A 715 -9.50 43.88 8.08
N ASN A 716 -8.72 44.63 8.85
CA ASN A 716 -8.67 46.10 8.78
C ASN A 716 -10.07 46.75 8.81
N ASP A 717 -10.95 46.25 9.70
CA ASP A 717 -12.35 46.67 9.85
C ASP A 717 -13.27 46.42 8.62
N GLU A 718 -12.81 45.67 7.62
CA GLU A 718 -13.58 45.27 6.45
C GLU A 718 -13.82 43.75 6.41
N TRP A 719 -15.01 43.34 5.95
CA TRP A 719 -15.36 41.94 5.73
C TRP A 719 -14.95 41.52 4.32
N LEU A 720 -13.97 40.63 4.25
CA LEU A 720 -13.43 40.14 2.98
C LEU A 720 -13.91 38.72 2.71
N PRO A 721 -14.41 38.41 1.50
CA PRO A 721 -14.83 37.06 1.15
C PRO A 721 -13.61 36.13 1.09
N VAL A 722 -13.82 34.89 1.52
CA VAL A 722 -12.80 33.83 1.51
C VAL A 722 -13.41 32.50 1.07
N ASP A 723 -12.56 31.61 0.59
CA ASP A 723 -12.97 30.24 0.32
C ASP A 723 -13.12 29.47 1.64
N GLY A 724 -14.34 28.99 1.93
CA GLY A 724 -14.65 28.25 3.15
C GLY A 724 -13.88 26.94 3.28
N ASP A 725 -13.49 26.33 2.15
CA ASP A 725 -12.66 25.11 2.14
C ASP A 725 -11.16 25.43 2.37
N ARG A 726 -10.78 26.70 2.29
CA ARG A 726 -9.39 27.21 2.46
C ARG A 726 -9.25 28.26 3.55
N LEU A 727 -10.20 28.26 4.49
CA LEU A 727 -10.35 29.27 5.53
C LEU A 727 -9.17 29.36 6.51
N LEU A 728 -8.21 28.44 6.51
CA LEU A 728 -7.02 28.50 7.38
C LEU A 728 -5.71 28.66 6.60
N SER A 729 -5.67 28.37 5.29
CA SER A 729 -4.46 28.54 4.47
C SER A 729 -4.15 29.99 4.10
N ASP A 730 -5.15 30.88 4.12
CA ASP A 730 -4.96 32.29 3.77
C ASP A 730 -4.42 33.15 4.95
N PHE A 731 -3.94 32.52 6.03
CA PHE A 731 -3.67 33.18 7.33
C PHE A 731 -2.28 32.90 7.88
N ASP A 732 -1.58 33.98 8.26
CA ASP A 732 -0.18 33.94 8.75
C ASP A 732 -0.05 34.17 10.27
N SER A 733 -1.14 34.28 11.04
CA SER A 733 -1.07 34.76 12.44
C SER A 733 -1.87 33.93 13.44
N THR A 734 -1.40 33.94 14.69
CA THR A 734 -1.82 33.08 15.81
C THR A 734 -2.89 33.70 16.72
N SER A 735 -3.32 34.94 16.45
CA SER A 735 -4.43 35.58 17.17
C SER A 735 -5.78 35.07 16.67
N GLY A 736 -6.82 35.04 17.53
CA GLY A 736 -8.17 34.71 17.09
C GLY A 736 -8.77 35.81 16.19
N PHE A 737 -9.53 35.44 15.16
CA PHE A 737 -10.16 36.37 14.21
C PHE A 737 -11.67 36.16 14.09
N GLN A 738 -12.41 37.23 13.75
CA GLN A 738 -13.85 37.16 13.53
C GLN A 738 -14.15 36.62 12.12
N VAL A 739 -15.04 35.63 12.08
CA VAL A 739 -15.52 34.97 10.86
C VAL A 739 -17.03 35.13 10.77
N ARG A 740 -17.51 35.32 9.55
CA ARG A 740 -18.93 35.31 9.17
C ARG A 740 -19.18 34.22 8.16
N ALA A 741 -20.31 33.55 8.28
CA ALA A 741 -20.77 32.59 7.29
C ALA A 741 -22.28 32.70 7.07
N GLU A 742 -22.72 32.53 5.83
CA GLU A 742 -24.12 32.69 5.43
C GLU A 742 -24.76 31.35 5.03
N PHE A 743 -26.03 31.16 5.37
CA PHE A 743 -26.80 29.98 4.98
C PHE A 743 -28.29 30.29 4.80
N ALA A 744 -28.93 29.61 3.84
CA ALA A 744 -30.36 29.75 3.58
C ALA A 744 -31.20 28.63 4.18
N VAL A 745 -32.41 29.02 4.59
CA VAL A 745 -33.42 28.11 5.14
C VAL A 745 -34.78 28.35 4.49
N ASN A 746 -35.31 27.36 3.77
CA ASN A 746 -36.66 27.44 3.22
C ASN A 746 -37.71 27.00 4.25
N SER A 747 -37.38 25.99 5.06
CA SER A 747 -38.20 25.50 6.16
C SER A 747 -37.29 25.22 7.35
N VAL A 748 -37.59 25.79 8.52
CA VAL A 748 -36.76 25.63 9.73
C VAL A 748 -37.09 24.28 10.38
N PRO A 749 -36.19 23.28 10.35
CA PRO A 749 -36.45 21.99 10.97
C PRO A 749 -36.44 22.11 12.51
N ALA A 750 -37.20 21.26 13.17
CA ALA A 750 -37.30 21.25 14.63
C ALA A 750 -36.00 20.75 15.31
N ASP A 751 -35.21 19.96 14.60
CA ASP A 751 -33.97 19.35 15.07
C ASP A 751 -32.80 19.90 14.25
N LEU A 752 -32.24 21.00 14.75
CA LEU A 752 -31.23 21.80 14.07
C LEU A 752 -30.14 22.22 15.04
N ASP A 753 -28.92 21.76 14.77
CA ASP A 753 -27.75 22.02 15.58
C ASP A 753 -26.63 22.65 14.76
N LEU A 754 -25.80 23.46 15.42
CA LEU A 754 -24.50 23.86 14.92
C LEU A 754 -23.47 22.90 15.50
N ALA A 755 -22.80 22.13 14.64
CA ALA A 755 -21.67 21.31 15.03
C ALA A 755 -20.35 22.07 14.79
N TYR A 756 -19.45 22.04 15.77
CA TYR A 756 -18.19 22.78 15.73
C TYR A 756 -17.14 22.11 16.62
N GLU A 757 -15.88 22.48 16.43
CA GLU A 757 -14.79 22.04 17.31
C GLU A 757 -14.43 23.16 18.31
N PRO A 758 -14.60 22.94 19.63
CA PRO A 758 -14.44 23.98 20.64
C PRO A 758 -12.98 24.47 20.80
N GLU A 759 -12.01 23.69 20.32
CA GLU A 759 -10.59 24.07 20.29
C GLU A 759 -10.34 25.25 19.33
N TYR A 760 -11.14 25.36 18.27
CA TYR A 760 -10.99 26.41 17.25
C TYR A 760 -12.04 27.51 17.34
N VAL A 761 -13.27 27.16 17.73
CA VAL A 761 -14.43 28.03 17.57
C VAL A 761 -14.93 28.50 18.93
N SER A 762 -15.07 29.82 19.07
CA SER A 762 -15.65 30.46 20.26
C SER A 762 -16.53 31.66 19.87
N GLY A 763 -17.26 32.24 20.83
CA GLY A 763 -18.01 33.48 20.61
C GLY A 763 -19.12 33.40 19.55
N ILE A 764 -19.80 32.26 19.45
CA ILE A 764 -20.77 31.95 18.39
C ILE A 764 -22.05 32.79 18.53
N LYS A 765 -22.47 33.44 17.44
CA LYS A 765 -23.73 34.17 17.30
C LYS A 765 -24.48 33.74 16.04
N ILE A 766 -25.80 33.71 16.11
CA ILE A 766 -26.69 33.48 14.97
C ILE A 766 -27.64 34.67 14.89
N ASN A 767 -27.69 35.31 13.72
CA ASN A 767 -28.51 36.50 13.47
C ASN A 767 -28.32 37.58 14.55
N GLY A 768 -27.05 37.82 14.94
CA GLY A 768 -26.64 38.80 15.96
C GLY A 768 -26.90 38.41 17.43
N ARG A 769 -27.43 37.21 17.70
CA ARG A 769 -27.73 36.71 19.05
C ARG A 769 -26.80 35.58 19.47
N ASP A 770 -26.33 35.59 20.71
CA ASP A 770 -25.41 34.56 21.22
C ASP A 770 -26.05 33.15 21.26
N LEU A 771 -25.29 32.16 20.82
CA LEU A 771 -25.66 30.74 20.92
C LEU A 771 -25.31 30.18 22.31
N LYS A 772 -26.26 30.29 23.25
CA LYS A 772 -26.10 29.90 24.66
C LYS A 772 -26.55 28.47 25.01
N ALA A 773 -26.91 27.66 24.02
CA ALA A 773 -27.31 26.27 24.24
C ALA A 773 -26.16 25.44 24.84
N VAL A 774 -26.49 24.39 25.59
CA VAL A 774 -25.52 23.49 26.21
C VAL A 774 -24.92 22.56 25.15
N ASP A 775 -23.61 22.33 25.26
CA ASP A 775 -22.90 21.40 24.39
C ASP A 775 -23.39 19.96 24.58
N LYS A 776 -23.62 19.30 23.45
CA LYS A 776 -23.84 17.85 23.37
C LYS A 776 -22.91 17.24 22.32
N PRO A 777 -22.65 15.93 22.34
CA PRO A 777 -21.90 15.29 21.26
C PRO A 777 -22.61 15.48 19.91
N ALA A 778 -21.88 15.94 18.88
CA ALA A 778 -22.46 16.16 17.55
C ALA A 778 -22.75 14.86 16.79
N GLY A 779 -22.13 13.74 17.19
CA GLY A 779 -22.32 12.44 16.52
C GLY A 779 -21.75 12.38 15.10
N ILE A 780 -20.89 13.32 14.72
CA ILE A 780 -20.22 13.36 13.41
C ILE A 780 -18.70 13.17 13.57
N ALA A 781 -18.05 12.68 12.52
CA ALA A 781 -16.60 12.72 12.33
C ALA A 781 -15.74 12.18 13.50
N GLY A 782 -16.24 11.23 14.30
CA GLY A 782 -15.47 10.64 15.40
C GLY A 782 -15.69 11.22 16.79
N GLY A 783 -16.61 12.18 16.93
CA GLY A 783 -17.01 12.69 18.25
C GLY A 783 -16.12 13.80 18.81
N SER A 784 -15.16 14.35 18.05
CA SER A 784 -14.44 15.58 18.42
C SER A 784 -15.35 16.82 18.41
N HIS A 785 -16.39 16.81 17.58
CA HIS A 785 -17.30 17.92 17.42
C HIS A 785 -18.35 17.94 18.53
N LEU A 786 -18.56 19.13 19.09
CA LEU A 786 -19.70 19.43 19.93
C LEU A 786 -20.80 20.03 19.06
N ALA A 787 -22.03 19.87 19.51
CA ALA A 787 -23.22 20.43 18.89
C ALA A 787 -23.98 21.30 19.89
N ARG A 788 -24.53 22.41 19.39
CA ARG A 788 -25.45 23.28 20.12
C ARG A 788 -26.72 23.50 19.31
N SER A 789 -27.86 23.38 19.97
CA SER A 789 -29.14 23.61 19.31
C SER A 789 -29.28 25.06 18.86
N MET A 790 -29.65 25.25 17.59
CA MET A 790 -29.90 26.56 16.99
C MET A 790 -31.38 26.97 17.08
N ALA A 791 -32.19 26.21 17.81
CA ALA A 791 -33.63 26.41 17.92
C ALA A 791 -33.97 27.83 18.39
N GLY A 792 -34.85 28.52 17.65
CA GLY A 792 -35.33 29.87 17.97
C GLY A 792 -34.40 31.02 17.57
N LEU A 793 -33.21 30.74 17.01
CA LEU A 793 -32.29 31.76 16.48
C LEU A 793 -32.31 31.83 14.95
N VAL A 794 -32.69 30.75 14.28
CA VAL A 794 -32.76 30.62 12.82
C VAL A 794 -34.14 31.05 12.30
N VAL A 795 -34.16 31.74 11.17
CA VAL A 795 -35.38 32.22 10.48
C VAL A 795 -35.43 31.66 9.05
N ALA A 796 -36.61 31.68 8.42
CA ALA A 796 -36.73 31.39 7.00
C ALA A 796 -36.07 32.52 6.17
N GLY A 797 -35.41 32.15 5.08
CA GLY A 797 -34.56 33.01 4.26
C GLY A 797 -33.09 32.92 4.64
N GLU A 798 -32.36 34.02 4.45
CA GLU A 798 -30.93 34.12 4.76
C GLU A 798 -30.67 34.25 6.26
N ASN A 799 -29.64 33.56 6.73
CA ASN A 799 -29.18 33.58 8.11
C ASN A 799 -27.68 33.84 8.15
N LEU A 800 -27.25 34.58 9.18
CA LEU A 800 -25.86 34.92 9.41
C LEU A 800 -25.33 34.21 10.66
N LEU A 801 -24.22 33.51 10.51
CA LEU A 801 -23.42 32.92 11.57
C LEU A 801 -22.16 33.76 11.79
N GLU A 802 -21.88 34.15 13.03
CA GLU A 802 -20.66 34.87 13.41
C GLU A 802 -19.93 34.09 14.51
N PHE A 803 -18.60 33.98 14.44
CA PHE A 803 -17.81 33.34 15.48
C PHE A 803 -16.35 33.80 15.44
N THR A 804 -15.62 33.49 16.51
CA THR A 804 -14.16 33.70 16.59
C THR A 804 -13.44 32.40 16.32
N LEU A 805 -12.53 32.41 15.35
CA LEU A 805 -11.70 31.28 14.97
C LEU A 805 -10.26 31.46 15.48
N THR A 806 -9.72 30.44 16.15
CA THR A 806 -8.34 30.40 16.67
C THR A 806 -7.65 29.12 16.20
N VAL A 807 -6.40 29.20 15.76
CA VAL A 807 -5.63 28.02 15.30
C VAL A 807 -4.44 27.77 16.21
N PRO A 808 -4.30 26.58 16.81
CA PRO A 808 -3.11 26.24 17.59
C PRO A 808 -1.86 26.17 16.70
N VAL A 809 -0.74 26.74 17.16
CA VAL A 809 0.56 26.75 16.43
C VAL A 809 1.07 25.34 16.14
N GLU A 810 0.86 24.43 17.09
CA GLU A 810 1.36 23.05 17.09
C GLU A 810 0.78 22.20 15.93
N GLU A 811 -0.39 22.56 15.39
CA GLU A 811 -1.01 21.79 14.30
C GLU A 811 -0.29 21.93 12.96
N ARG A 812 0.36 23.07 12.73
CA ARG A 812 1.12 23.34 11.50
C ARG A 812 2.29 22.36 11.36
N GLU A 813 2.92 22.03 12.48
CA GLU A 813 4.11 21.17 12.54
C GLU A 813 3.76 19.69 12.28
N ILE A 814 2.56 19.25 12.68
CA ILE A 814 2.11 17.85 12.55
C ILE A 814 1.58 17.55 11.14
N THR A 815 0.89 18.51 10.53
CA THR A 815 0.03 18.23 9.36
C THR A 815 0.49 18.87 8.07
N GLY A 816 1.40 19.87 8.15
CA GLY A 816 1.90 20.63 7.01
C GLY A 816 0.86 21.53 6.31
N ASP A 817 -0.42 21.41 6.67
CA ASP A 817 -1.55 22.15 6.12
C ASP A 817 -2.59 22.42 7.21
N LEU A 818 -2.94 23.70 7.40
CA LEU A 818 -3.84 24.16 8.44
C LEU A 818 -5.34 23.98 8.10
N ASN A 819 -5.74 23.69 6.86
CA ASN A 819 -7.17 23.66 6.49
C ASN A 819 -7.90 22.42 7.03
N PRO A 820 -8.91 22.53 7.90
CA PRO A 820 -9.52 21.35 8.49
C PRO A 820 -10.29 20.53 7.46
N MET A 821 -10.39 19.21 7.67
CA MET A 821 -11.12 18.31 6.77
C MET A 821 -12.64 18.56 6.74
N LEU A 822 -13.15 19.24 7.77
CA LEU A 822 -14.47 19.84 7.80
C LEU A 822 -14.30 21.35 7.93
N PRO A 823 -15.22 22.17 7.40
CA PRO A 823 -15.30 23.56 7.78
C PRO A 823 -15.38 23.68 9.32
N PRO A 824 -14.83 24.74 9.95
CA PRO A 824 -14.79 24.86 11.41
C PRO A 824 -16.15 24.76 12.11
N VAL A 825 -17.22 25.06 11.36
CA VAL A 825 -18.61 24.95 11.75
C VAL A 825 -19.41 24.33 10.62
N VAL A 826 -20.32 23.41 10.96
CA VAL A 826 -21.29 22.83 10.02
C VAL A 826 -22.67 22.79 10.65
N ILE A 827 -23.71 22.81 9.82
CA ILE A 827 -25.10 22.73 10.27
C ILE A 827 -25.55 21.27 10.16
N ALA A 828 -26.03 20.70 11.26
CA ALA A 828 -26.42 19.30 11.36
C ALA A 828 -27.87 19.16 11.83
N GLY A 829 -28.61 18.21 11.26
CA GLY A 829 -30.00 17.98 11.65
C GLY A 829 -30.80 17.10 10.70
N ARG A 830 -32.11 17.03 10.92
CA ARG A 830 -33.05 16.25 10.10
C ARG A 830 -33.72 17.13 9.05
N PHE A 831 -33.02 17.32 7.94
CA PHE A 831 -33.44 18.16 6.81
C PHE A 831 -32.92 17.61 5.48
N GLY A 832 -33.49 18.09 4.37
CA GLY A 832 -32.91 17.93 3.04
C GLY A 832 -32.12 19.18 2.65
N VAL A 833 -31.28 19.07 1.61
CA VAL A 833 -30.55 20.20 1.02
C VAL A 833 -30.89 20.31 -0.46
N ARG A 834 -31.33 21.50 -0.90
CA ARG A 834 -31.53 21.82 -2.33
C ARG A 834 -31.03 23.23 -2.60
N ASP A 835 -30.28 23.41 -3.68
CA ASP A 835 -29.65 24.70 -4.04
C ASP A 835 -28.87 25.34 -2.87
N ASN A 836 -28.19 24.46 -2.10
CA ASN A 836 -27.43 24.80 -0.90
C ASN A 836 -28.27 25.46 0.24
N ALA A 837 -29.58 25.23 0.26
CA ALA A 837 -30.50 25.69 1.31
C ALA A 837 -31.15 24.51 2.06
N LEU A 838 -31.46 24.73 3.34
CA LEU A 838 -32.22 23.77 4.16
C LEU A 838 -33.67 23.68 3.66
N VAL A 839 -34.10 22.46 3.37
CA VAL A 839 -35.49 22.11 3.01
C VAL A 839 -36.02 21.02 3.94
N GLU A 840 -37.33 20.78 3.88
CA GLU A 840 -37.93 19.64 4.60
C GLU A 840 -37.25 18.33 4.21
N MET A 841 -37.05 17.45 5.19
CA MET A 841 -36.44 16.15 4.96
C MET A 841 -37.33 15.31 4.03
N PRO A 842 -36.77 14.75 2.93
CA PRO A 842 -37.53 13.84 2.08
C PRO A 842 -38.06 12.64 2.87
N ALA A 843 -39.36 12.35 2.75
CA ALA A 843 -39.97 11.17 3.36
C ALA A 843 -39.79 9.90 2.52
N GLU A 844 -39.55 10.07 1.21
CA GLU A 844 -39.39 9.00 0.24
C GLU A 844 -38.25 9.34 -0.74
N LEU A 845 -37.54 8.29 -1.19
CA LEU A 845 -36.49 8.37 -2.20
C LEU A 845 -36.75 7.36 -3.32
N GLU A 846 -36.28 7.65 -4.53
CA GLU A 846 -36.20 6.67 -5.62
C GLU A 846 -34.80 6.03 -5.64
N PRO A 847 -34.65 4.82 -6.23
CA PRO A 847 -33.33 4.27 -6.49
C PRO A 847 -32.45 5.27 -7.24
N GLY A 848 -31.23 5.48 -6.74
CA GLY A 848 -30.29 6.47 -7.24
C GLY A 848 -29.49 7.16 -6.13
N SER A 849 -28.64 8.11 -6.53
CA SER A 849 -27.73 8.81 -5.63
C SER A 849 -28.45 9.73 -4.62
N TRP A 850 -28.18 9.51 -3.33
CA TRP A 850 -28.55 10.39 -2.21
C TRP A 850 -28.16 11.85 -2.42
N VAL A 851 -27.00 12.10 -3.04
CA VAL A 851 -26.47 13.44 -3.28
C VAL A 851 -27.46 14.28 -4.10
N ARG A 852 -28.09 13.67 -5.11
CA ARG A 852 -29.05 14.35 -5.98
C ARG A 852 -30.46 14.44 -5.39
N GLN A 853 -30.70 13.74 -4.27
CA GLN A 853 -32.01 13.62 -3.64
C GLN A 853 -32.10 14.31 -2.27
N GLY A 854 -31.17 15.22 -1.98
CA GLY A 854 -31.24 16.07 -0.79
C GLY A 854 -30.24 15.73 0.32
N PHE A 855 -29.32 14.80 0.09
CA PHE A 855 -28.37 14.31 1.08
C PHE A 855 -26.90 14.42 0.58
N PRO A 856 -26.43 15.61 0.17
CA PRO A 856 -25.14 15.79 -0.50
C PRO A 856 -23.92 15.51 0.39
N ARG A 857 -24.05 15.75 1.70
CA ARG A 857 -22.99 15.57 2.70
C ARG A 857 -23.36 14.53 3.76
N PHE A 858 -24.39 13.72 3.48
CA PHE A 858 -24.86 12.69 4.42
C PHE A 858 -23.83 11.58 4.58
N CYS A 859 -23.63 11.18 5.82
CA CYS A 859 -22.76 10.07 6.20
C CYS A 859 -23.47 9.26 7.30
N GLY A 860 -23.65 7.95 7.07
CA GLY A 860 -24.41 7.10 7.97
C GLY A 860 -25.28 6.09 7.22
N SER A 861 -26.41 5.73 7.83
CA SER A 861 -27.31 4.70 7.31
C SER A 861 -28.70 5.26 7.00
N ILE A 862 -29.26 4.91 5.85
CA ILE A 862 -30.66 5.15 5.51
C ILE A 862 -31.36 3.80 5.33
N MET A 863 -32.47 3.62 6.05
CA MET A 863 -33.38 2.48 5.89
C MET A 863 -34.42 2.81 4.82
N TYR A 864 -34.48 1.99 3.78
CA TYR A 864 -35.52 1.98 2.77
C TYR A 864 -36.58 0.95 3.15
N SER A 865 -37.87 1.28 3.03
CA SER A 865 -38.98 0.37 3.27
C SER A 865 -39.99 0.43 2.13
N ARG A 866 -40.41 -0.74 1.65
CA ARG A 866 -41.42 -0.85 0.59
C ARG A 866 -42.22 -2.14 0.69
N GLU A 867 -43.50 -2.04 0.36
CA GLU A 867 -44.39 -3.18 0.20
C GLU A 867 -44.44 -3.61 -1.27
N PHE A 868 -44.46 -4.91 -1.51
CA PHE A 868 -44.68 -5.49 -2.84
C PHE A 868 -45.55 -6.75 -2.75
N LYS A 869 -46.20 -7.09 -3.86
CA LYS A 869 -47.09 -8.26 -3.96
C LYS A 869 -46.46 -9.36 -4.79
N LEU A 870 -46.51 -10.58 -4.26
CA LEU A 870 -46.11 -11.80 -4.97
C LEU A 870 -47.36 -12.56 -5.42
N ASP A 871 -47.61 -12.60 -6.73
CA ASP A 871 -48.80 -13.25 -7.28
C ASP A 871 -48.61 -14.77 -7.50
N ARG A 872 -49.71 -15.48 -7.76
CA ARG A 872 -49.69 -16.94 -7.97
C ARG A 872 -48.90 -17.36 -9.21
N ARG A 873 -48.81 -16.52 -10.25
CA ARG A 873 -48.07 -16.81 -11.48
C ARG A 873 -46.57 -16.70 -11.24
N GLN A 874 -46.13 -15.69 -10.49
CA GLN A 874 -44.76 -15.50 -10.06
C GLN A 874 -44.30 -16.64 -9.14
N LEU A 875 -45.15 -17.02 -8.17
CA LEU A 875 -44.93 -18.22 -7.34
C LEU A 875 -44.80 -19.51 -8.17
N SER A 876 -45.60 -19.65 -9.23
CA SER A 876 -45.52 -20.83 -10.10
C SER A 876 -44.22 -20.89 -10.90
N LYS A 877 -43.67 -19.74 -11.34
CA LYS A 877 -42.37 -19.65 -12.02
C LYS A 877 -41.19 -19.99 -11.09
N ALA A 878 -41.35 -19.74 -9.79
CA ALA A 878 -40.34 -20.00 -8.77
C ALA A 878 -40.43 -21.39 -8.15
N LYS A 879 -41.36 -22.25 -8.61
CA LYS A 879 -41.63 -23.54 -7.96
C LYS A 879 -40.40 -24.45 -8.00
N GLY A 880 -39.87 -24.77 -6.83
CA GLY A 880 -38.68 -25.63 -6.67
C GLY A 880 -37.36 -24.93 -6.98
N ARG A 881 -37.37 -23.60 -7.15
CA ARG A 881 -36.20 -22.77 -7.43
C ARG A 881 -35.97 -21.78 -6.30
N LYS A 882 -34.72 -21.34 -6.13
CA LYS A 882 -34.39 -20.31 -5.15
C LYS A 882 -34.80 -18.92 -5.65
N LEU A 883 -35.18 -18.07 -4.70
CA LEU A 883 -35.51 -16.67 -4.94
C LEU A 883 -34.50 -15.78 -4.22
N PHE A 884 -34.10 -14.72 -4.90
CA PHE A 884 -33.08 -13.79 -4.43
C PHE A 884 -33.59 -12.36 -4.50
N LEU A 885 -33.27 -11.56 -3.49
CA LEU A 885 -33.24 -10.10 -3.63
C LEU A 885 -31.92 -9.72 -4.27
N ARG A 886 -31.95 -9.02 -5.41
CA ARG A 886 -30.81 -8.31 -5.98
C ARG A 886 -30.98 -6.82 -5.70
N ALA A 887 -29.99 -6.19 -5.09
CA ALA A 887 -30.08 -4.78 -4.76
C ALA A 887 -28.71 -4.12 -4.82
N ASP A 888 -28.39 -3.49 -5.95
CA ASP A 888 -27.12 -2.80 -6.09
C ASP A 888 -27.13 -1.52 -5.25
N VAL A 889 -26.01 -1.26 -4.57
CA VAL A 889 -25.84 -0.07 -3.73
C VAL A 889 -24.59 0.70 -4.15
N HIS A 890 -24.71 2.02 -4.21
CA HIS A 890 -23.58 2.91 -4.40
C HIS A 890 -22.78 2.99 -3.12
N GLY A 891 -21.61 2.34 -3.10
CA GLY A 891 -20.58 2.49 -2.08
C GLY A 891 -21.08 2.30 -0.66
N GLY A 892 -21.01 1.07 -0.15
CA GLY A 892 -21.48 0.83 1.20
C GLY A 892 -21.73 -0.62 1.56
N VAL A 893 -22.50 -0.81 2.62
CA VAL A 893 -22.99 -2.09 3.10
C VAL A 893 -24.52 -2.09 3.04
N MET A 894 -25.10 -3.23 2.68
CA MET A 894 -26.53 -3.47 2.69
C MET A 894 -26.92 -4.45 3.80
N LYS A 895 -27.95 -4.14 4.58
CA LYS A 895 -28.65 -5.10 5.44
C LYS A 895 -30.09 -5.23 5.01
N VAL A 896 -30.60 -6.46 4.96
CA VAL A 896 -31.93 -6.76 4.42
C VAL A 896 -32.78 -7.39 5.50
N ARG A 897 -34.02 -6.91 5.64
CA ARG A 897 -35.08 -7.59 6.36
C ARG A 897 -36.28 -7.79 5.45
N LEU A 898 -36.94 -8.93 5.56
CA LEU A 898 -38.15 -9.25 4.83
C LEU A 898 -39.19 -9.74 5.84
N ASN A 899 -40.36 -9.11 5.84
CA ASN A 899 -41.46 -9.42 6.76
C ASN A 899 -41.00 -9.39 8.23
N GLY A 900 -40.17 -8.40 8.58
CA GLY A 900 -39.60 -8.19 9.91
C GLY A 900 -38.42 -9.11 10.28
N ARG A 901 -38.13 -10.14 9.49
CA ARG A 901 -37.05 -11.12 9.73
C ARG A 901 -35.77 -10.71 9.00
N PRO A 902 -34.58 -10.84 9.62
CA PRO A 902 -33.31 -10.65 8.92
C PRO A 902 -33.19 -11.62 7.75
N ALA A 903 -32.87 -11.11 6.56
CA ALA A 903 -32.66 -11.91 5.35
C ALA A 903 -31.18 -12.06 5.01
N GLY A 904 -30.37 -11.02 5.22
CA GLY A 904 -28.93 -11.09 4.98
C GLY A 904 -28.22 -9.75 5.10
N LEU A 905 -26.89 -9.81 5.04
CA LEU A 905 -25.99 -8.65 5.05
C LEU A 905 -24.96 -8.81 3.91
N ARG A 906 -24.72 -7.74 3.17
CA ARG A 906 -23.74 -7.70 2.07
C ARG A 906 -22.85 -6.47 2.20
N ALA A 907 -21.58 -6.69 2.48
CA ALA A 907 -20.55 -5.64 2.54
C ALA A 907 -19.84 -5.42 1.19
N TRP A 908 -20.13 -6.26 0.19
CA TRP A 908 -19.55 -6.23 -1.15
C TRP A 908 -20.42 -7.01 -2.13
N ALA A 909 -20.12 -6.83 -3.42
CA ALA A 909 -20.77 -7.54 -4.52
C ALA A 909 -20.54 -9.07 -4.48
N PRO A 910 -21.42 -9.87 -5.08
CA PRO A 910 -22.73 -9.46 -5.59
C PRO A 910 -23.67 -9.11 -4.43
N TYR A 911 -24.42 -8.01 -4.55
CA TYR A 911 -25.40 -7.60 -3.55
C TYR A 911 -26.70 -8.40 -3.72
N SER A 912 -26.59 -9.71 -3.48
CA SER A 912 -27.68 -10.67 -3.63
C SER A 912 -27.87 -11.49 -2.36
N VAL A 913 -29.12 -11.66 -1.94
CA VAL A 913 -29.50 -12.40 -0.72
C VAL A 913 -30.60 -13.39 -1.06
N GLU A 914 -30.41 -14.66 -0.70
CA GLU A 914 -31.45 -15.68 -0.84
C GLU A 914 -32.59 -15.37 0.15
N ILE A 915 -33.82 -15.27 -0.36
CA ILE A 915 -35.02 -14.89 0.41
C ILE A 915 -36.16 -15.91 0.27
N THR A 916 -35.88 -17.08 -0.32
CA THR A 916 -36.86 -18.13 -0.66
C THR A 916 -37.84 -18.42 0.48
N ASP A 917 -37.33 -18.69 1.69
CA ASP A 917 -38.12 -19.11 2.84
C ASP A 917 -38.75 -17.94 3.63
N LEU A 918 -38.49 -16.70 3.21
CA LEU A 918 -38.95 -15.49 3.89
C LEU A 918 -40.12 -14.82 3.17
N LEU A 919 -40.36 -15.19 1.92
CA LEU A 919 -41.47 -14.69 1.10
C LEU A 919 -42.80 -15.36 1.48
N GLN A 920 -43.88 -14.58 1.40
CA GLN A 920 -45.24 -15.09 1.55
C GLN A 920 -46.11 -14.72 0.34
N PRO A 921 -47.14 -15.52 0.01
CA PRO A 921 -48.10 -15.15 -1.02
C PRO A 921 -48.81 -13.84 -0.69
N GLY A 922 -48.97 -12.95 -1.68
CA GLY A 922 -49.58 -11.63 -1.47
C GLY A 922 -48.56 -10.61 -0.96
N ASP A 923 -48.94 -9.84 0.06
CA ASP A 923 -48.18 -8.68 0.54
C ASP A 923 -46.89 -9.09 1.28
N ASN A 924 -45.78 -8.42 0.93
CA ASN A 924 -44.49 -8.57 1.58
C ASN A 924 -43.92 -7.18 1.88
N LEU A 925 -43.36 -7.00 3.09
CA LEU A 925 -42.65 -5.79 3.48
C LEU A 925 -41.14 -6.02 3.40
N LEU A 926 -40.49 -5.30 2.51
CA LEU A 926 -39.04 -5.32 2.32
C LEU A 926 -38.41 -4.08 2.94
N GLU A 927 -37.36 -4.30 3.73
CA GLU A 927 -36.56 -3.25 4.33
C GLU A 927 -35.08 -3.43 3.96
N ILE A 928 -34.44 -2.38 3.47
CA ILE A 928 -33.04 -2.36 3.05
C ILE A 928 -32.34 -1.19 3.73
N GLU A 929 -31.44 -1.49 4.67
CA GLU A 929 -30.54 -0.51 5.27
C GLU A 929 -29.29 -0.38 4.40
N VAL A 930 -28.99 0.83 3.94
CA VAL A 930 -27.75 1.12 3.20
C VAL A 930 -26.90 2.08 4.03
N THR A 931 -25.61 1.75 4.19
CA THR A 931 -24.63 2.55 4.95
C THR A 931 -23.49 2.99 4.02
N ASN A 932 -23.23 4.29 3.88
CA ASN A 932 -22.12 4.81 3.05
C ASN A 932 -20.81 5.01 3.85
N THR A 933 -19.80 5.62 3.21
CA THR A 933 -18.48 5.92 3.83
C THR A 933 -18.41 7.36 4.35
N LEU A 934 -17.30 7.72 5.00
CA LEU A 934 -17.00 9.09 5.42
C LEU A 934 -16.79 10.09 4.27
N SER A 935 -16.65 9.66 3.02
CA SER A 935 -16.26 10.54 1.90
C SER A 935 -17.16 11.76 1.74
N ASN A 936 -18.49 11.58 1.76
CA ASN A 936 -19.42 12.69 1.53
C ASN A 936 -19.25 13.79 2.59
N LEU A 937 -18.88 13.39 3.81
CA LEU A 937 -18.64 14.29 4.92
C LEU A 937 -17.23 14.89 4.88
N LEU A 938 -16.18 14.12 4.59
CA LEU A 938 -14.79 14.56 4.85
C LEU A 938 -13.94 14.81 3.60
N SER A 939 -14.46 14.45 2.44
CA SER A 939 -13.76 14.56 1.17
C SER A 939 -14.76 15.05 0.12
N ARG A 940 -14.91 14.30 -0.98
CA ARG A 940 -15.87 14.60 -2.04
C ARG A 940 -17.20 13.88 -1.86
N SER A 941 -18.27 14.52 -2.30
CA SER A 941 -19.58 13.91 -2.44
C SER A 941 -19.58 12.87 -3.56
N LEU A 942 -19.67 11.60 -3.20
CA LEU A 942 -19.81 10.47 -4.10
C LEU A 942 -21.27 10.02 -4.18
N PRO A 943 -21.68 9.37 -5.30
CA PRO A 943 -22.92 8.61 -5.32
C PRO A 943 -23.01 7.66 -4.13
N SER A 944 -24.16 7.64 -3.46
CA SER A 944 -24.44 6.77 -2.31
C SER A 944 -25.92 6.38 -2.32
N GLY A 945 -26.27 5.23 -1.74
CA GLY A 945 -27.65 4.76 -1.61
C GLY A 945 -28.00 3.53 -2.43
N LEU A 946 -29.28 3.16 -2.42
CA LEU A 946 -29.82 2.05 -3.20
C LEU A 946 -29.89 2.46 -4.68
N GLU A 947 -29.16 1.77 -5.56
CA GLU A 947 -29.14 2.07 -7.01
C GLU A 947 -30.23 1.30 -7.76
N SER A 948 -30.43 0.04 -7.41
CA SER A 948 -31.40 -0.84 -8.04
C SER A 948 -31.95 -1.83 -7.01
N ALA A 949 -33.15 -2.36 -7.24
CA ALA A 949 -33.67 -3.47 -6.46
C ALA A 949 -34.64 -4.32 -7.29
N SER A 950 -34.48 -5.63 -7.25
CA SER A 950 -35.40 -6.58 -7.87
C SER A 950 -35.44 -7.92 -7.15
N ILE A 951 -36.56 -8.63 -7.29
CA ILE A 951 -36.67 -10.03 -6.91
C ILE A 951 -36.37 -10.87 -8.14
N ALA A 952 -35.39 -11.76 -8.03
CA ALA A 952 -34.95 -12.64 -9.10
C ALA A 952 -35.14 -14.11 -8.71
N VAL A 953 -35.32 -14.96 -9.72
CA VAL A 953 -35.45 -16.41 -9.58
C VAL A 953 -34.25 -17.09 -10.20
N GLU A 954 -33.70 -18.08 -9.50
CA GLU A 954 -32.65 -18.94 -10.03
C GLU A 954 -33.13 -19.67 -11.29
N THR A 955 -32.28 -19.73 -12.32
CA THR A 955 -32.59 -20.42 -13.57
C THR A 955 -31.62 -21.54 -13.88
N ASP A 956 -32.15 -22.59 -14.49
CA ASP A 956 -31.34 -23.72 -14.97
C ASP A 956 -30.44 -23.27 -16.14
N TYR A 957 -29.31 -23.96 -16.30
CA TYR A 957 -28.31 -23.67 -17.32
C TYR A 957 -28.75 -24.01 -18.75
#